data_AF-A0A8J5YK06-F1
#
_entry.id   AF-A0A8J5YK06-F1
#
_cell.length_a   1.000
_cell.length_b   1.000
_cell.length_c   1.000
_cell.angle_alpha   90.00
_cell.angle_beta   90.00
_cell.angle_gamma   90.00
#
_symmetry.space_group_name_H-M   'P 1'
#
loop_
_entity.id
_entity.type
_entity.pdbx_description
1 polymer ?
#
loop_
_entity_poly.entity_id
_entity_poly.type
_entity_poly.pdbx_seq_one_letter_code
_entity_poly.pdbx_strand_id
1 'polypeptide(L)'
;MKPCINSESGPFFKFLQSAQEAIVLPPFVVIAVRPRPGVWEYFRVNGYELTVDHLSVSEYLRFKEELVDGGCIDSYMLELDFEPFNATFPRRTRSSSIGNGVLFLNRHLSSNMFHKKESLEPLLDFLRAHKYEVMMLNDRIQIISKLQSALSRAYEYLSKLPFETPYSEFEFYLRGMGFERGWGDTAQRVSEMMRLLLDILHAPDPSTLATFLGRIHMVFNVVIVSPHGYFGQANVLGLPDTGGQIVYILDQVRALEKEMLLRKQEQGLDVIPKILIVTRLIPDAKGTTCNQKLERISGTNHTYILRVPFRSENGILHKWISRFDVWPYLETFAEDASNEIAAELQGTGSYNWQLQRRKSCRVACNIAHALEKTKYPDSDIYWRKYDDKYHFACQFTADLISMNNADFIITSSYQEIAGSMNNVGQYESHTAFTLPGQYRVVHGIDVFDPKFNIVSPGADMSIYFPYTDKERRLTALHGSIEELLYIPSKMMSMCDGMLSDRSKPLIFSMARLDRVKNLTGLVECYCKSSRLRELVNLVIVGGYIDVKNSRDREEMAEIGKMHALIKRYDLHGQFRWIQAQMNRARNGELYRYIADTKGAFVQPAFYEAFGLTVVEAMTCGLPTFATSHDGSAEIIEHGISGFHVDPYHPDQVAASLIGFFERCQKDPSYWDEISEGGLKRIYERF
;
A
#
# COMPACT_ATOMS: atom_id res chain seq x y z
N MET A 1 -23.43 -2.81 -49.12
CA MET A 1 -23.28 -1.81 -48.04
C MET A 1 -21.80 -1.53 -47.88
N LYS A 2 -21.38 -0.25 -47.95
CA LYS A 2 -20.00 0.17 -47.68
C LYS A 2 -19.66 -0.12 -46.21
N PRO A 3 -18.42 -0.54 -45.86
CA PRO A 3 -18.01 -0.68 -44.48
C PRO A 3 -17.84 0.71 -43.86
N CYS A 4 -18.86 1.21 -43.18
CA CYS A 4 -18.81 2.48 -42.43
C CYS A 4 -18.33 2.31 -40.98
N ILE A 5 -17.67 1.20 -40.62
CA ILE A 5 -17.29 0.91 -39.23
C ILE A 5 -15.77 0.92 -39.05
N ASN A 6 -15.11 1.96 -39.54
CA ASN A 6 -13.69 2.22 -39.26
C ASN A 6 -13.45 3.69 -38.91
N SER A 7 -14.46 4.40 -38.38
CA SER A 7 -14.17 5.64 -37.66
C SER A 7 -13.82 5.27 -36.22
N GLU A 8 -12.53 5.25 -35.89
CA GLU A 8 -11.98 5.18 -34.51
C GLU A 8 -12.45 6.34 -33.61
N SER A 9 -13.48 7.09 -34.03
CA SER A 9 -14.07 8.25 -33.35
C SER A 9 -15.60 8.15 -33.20
N GLY A 10 -16.23 7.05 -33.64
CA GLY A 10 -17.68 6.86 -33.57
C GLY A 10 -18.20 6.59 -32.14
N PRO A 11 -19.50 6.83 -31.86
CA PRO A 11 -20.07 6.65 -30.52
C PRO A 11 -19.97 5.19 -30.02
N PHE A 12 -20.15 4.21 -30.90
CA PHE A 12 -20.00 2.79 -30.56
C PHE A 12 -18.55 2.41 -30.24
N PHE A 13 -17.57 3.04 -30.91
CA PHE A 13 -16.15 2.81 -30.58
C PHE A 13 -15.81 3.32 -29.19
N LYS A 14 -16.34 4.49 -28.78
CA LYS A 14 -16.19 4.99 -27.40
C LYS A 14 -16.82 4.04 -26.37
N PHE A 15 -17.99 3.47 -26.68
CA PHE A 15 -18.62 2.44 -25.84
C PHE A 15 -17.71 1.21 -25.69
N LEU A 16 -17.15 0.70 -26.80
CA LEU A 16 -16.21 -0.43 -26.77
C LEU A 16 -14.91 -0.10 -26.03
N GLN A 17 -14.39 1.13 -26.13
CA GLN A 17 -13.22 1.57 -25.36
C GLN A 17 -13.48 1.57 -23.85
N SER A 18 -14.72 1.81 -23.42
CA SER A 18 -15.11 1.72 -22.01
C SER A 18 -15.48 0.29 -21.55
N ALA A 19 -15.56 -0.68 -22.47
CA ALA A 19 -15.80 -2.07 -22.10
C ALA A 19 -14.55 -2.63 -21.40
N GLN A 20 -14.73 -3.19 -20.21
CA GLN A 20 -13.64 -3.77 -19.42
C GLN A 20 -13.47 -5.27 -19.70
N GLU A 21 -14.58 -5.97 -19.93
CA GLU A 21 -14.58 -7.36 -20.36
C GLU A 21 -15.86 -7.69 -21.14
N ALA A 22 -15.78 -8.77 -21.94
CA ALA A 22 -16.90 -9.32 -22.67
C ALA A 22 -16.93 -10.85 -22.52
N ILE A 23 -18.08 -11.39 -22.15
CA ILE A 23 -18.36 -12.81 -21.99
C ILE A 23 -19.12 -13.28 -23.24
N VAL A 24 -18.61 -14.31 -23.90
CA VAL A 24 -19.18 -14.81 -25.15
C VAL A 24 -19.78 -16.20 -24.91
N LEU A 25 -21.11 -16.28 -24.90
CA LEU A 25 -21.88 -17.51 -24.74
C LEU A 25 -22.96 -17.54 -25.83
N PRO A 26 -22.74 -18.22 -26.97
CA PRO A 26 -23.68 -18.21 -28.09
C PRO A 26 -25.12 -18.54 -27.66
N PRO A 27 -26.13 -17.73 -28.05
CA PRO A 27 -26.09 -16.61 -29.01
C PRO A 27 -25.72 -15.24 -28.43
N PHE A 28 -25.42 -15.15 -27.14
CA PHE A 28 -25.25 -13.90 -26.41
C PHE A 28 -23.79 -13.46 -26.27
N VAL A 29 -23.60 -12.14 -26.27
CA VAL A 29 -22.38 -11.48 -25.81
C VAL A 29 -22.75 -10.54 -24.68
N VAL A 30 -22.24 -10.78 -23.49
CA VAL A 30 -22.45 -9.92 -22.32
C VAL A 30 -21.24 -9.02 -22.15
N ILE A 31 -21.45 -7.71 -22.05
CA ILE A 31 -20.42 -6.69 -22.01
C ILE A 31 -20.52 -5.92 -20.70
N ALA A 32 -19.44 -5.90 -19.92
CA ALA A 32 -19.31 -5.04 -18.75
C ALA A 32 -18.65 -3.72 -19.17
N VAL A 33 -19.37 -2.62 -19.00
CA VAL A 33 -18.97 -1.30 -19.44
C VAL A 33 -18.71 -0.43 -18.22
N ARG A 34 -17.61 0.32 -18.27
CA ARG A 34 -17.19 1.23 -17.21
C ARG A 34 -17.00 2.64 -17.78
N PRO A 35 -18.07 3.44 -17.89
CA PRO A 35 -18.00 4.77 -18.51
C PRO A 35 -17.08 5.74 -17.75
N ARG A 36 -16.95 5.54 -16.43
CA ARG A 36 -16.07 6.32 -15.55
C ARG A 36 -15.74 5.52 -14.29
N PRO A 37 -14.67 5.88 -13.56
CA PRO A 37 -14.31 5.21 -12.31
C PRO A 37 -15.45 5.16 -11.29
N GLY A 38 -15.74 3.96 -10.81
CA GLY A 38 -16.80 3.63 -9.86
C GLY A 38 -18.19 3.47 -10.48
N VAL A 39 -18.35 3.55 -11.80
CA VAL A 39 -19.66 3.40 -12.46
C VAL A 39 -19.59 2.29 -13.48
N TRP A 40 -20.50 1.33 -13.31
CA TRP A 40 -20.59 0.11 -14.10
C TRP A 40 -21.99 -0.06 -14.68
N GLU A 41 -22.04 -0.50 -15.92
CA GLU A 41 -23.27 -0.86 -16.63
C GLU A 41 -23.03 -2.20 -17.34
N TYR A 42 -24.03 -3.07 -17.34
CA TYR A 42 -23.90 -4.42 -17.88
C TYR A 42 -24.95 -4.62 -18.96
N PHE A 43 -24.52 -5.10 -20.12
CA PHE A 43 -25.40 -5.27 -21.28
C PHE A 43 -25.27 -6.67 -21.85
N ARG A 44 -26.38 -7.23 -22.32
CA ARG A 44 -26.43 -8.46 -23.12
C ARG A 44 -26.82 -8.12 -24.54
N VAL A 45 -26.03 -8.59 -25.51
CA VAL A 45 -26.28 -8.45 -26.93
C VAL A 45 -26.61 -9.81 -27.53
N ASN A 46 -27.74 -9.94 -28.21
CA ASN A 46 -28.06 -11.14 -29.00
C ASN A 46 -27.44 -11.01 -30.40
N GLY A 47 -26.51 -11.91 -30.73
CA GLY A 47 -25.80 -11.88 -32.01
C GLY A 47 -26.67 -12.16 -33.24
N TYR A 48 -27.84 -12.79 -33.07
CA TYR A 48 -28.76 -13.08 -34.18
C TYR A 48 -29.83 -12.00 -34.35
N GLU A 49 -30.45 -11.58 -33.26
CA GLU A 49 -31.56 -10.61 -33.28
C GLU A 49 -31.08 -9.16 -33.25
N LEU A 50 -29.80 -8.92 -32.93
CA LEU A 50 -29.19 -7.59 -32.75
C LEU A 50 -29.93 -6.75 -31.69
N THR A 51 -30.52 -7.41 -30.70
CA THR A 51 -31.15 -6.80 -29.53
C THR A 51 -30.14 -6.58 -28.41
N VAL A 52 -30.36 -5.53 -27.61
CA VAL A 52 -29.51 -5.17 -26.47
C VAL A 52 -30.38 -5.03 -25.23
N ASP A 53 -30.09 -5.83 -24.20
CA ASP A 53 -30.77 -5.80 -22.91
C ASP A 53 -29.81 -5.25 -21.84
N HIS A 54 -30.32 -4.46 -20.91
CA HIS A 54 -29.59 -4.08 -19.70
C HIS A 54 -29.69 -5.20 -18.66
N LEU A 55 -28.58 -5.55 -18.02
CA LEU A 55 -28.52 -6.58 -16.98
C LEU A 55 -28.29 -5.95 -15.61
N SER A 56 -28.87 -6.58 -14.58
CA SER A 56 -28.41 -6.41 -13.20
C SER A 56 -27.03 -7.06 -13.00
N VAL A 57 -26.36 -6.68 -11.91
CA VAL A 57 -25.07 -7.29 -11.52
C VAL A 57 -25.22 -8.80 -11.33
N SER A 58 -26.26 -9.25 -10.62
CA SER A 58 -26.50 -10.68 -10.38
C SER A 58 -26.72 -11.46 -11.68
N GLU A 59 -27.44 -10.89 -12.66
CA GLU A 59 -27.62 -11.52 -13.97
C GLU A 59 -26.30 -11.60 -14.75
N TYR A 60 -25.53 -10.52 -14.79
CA TYR A 60 -24.20 -10.51 -15.41
C TYR A 60 -23.26 -11.55 -14.80
N LEU A 61 -23.22 -11.67 -13.47
CA LEU A 61 -22.37 -12.65 -12.79
C LEU A 61 -22.84 -14.10 -13.03
N ARG A 62 -24.15 -14.34 -13.18
CA ARG A 62 -24.67 -15.65 -13.60
C ARG A 62 -24.16 -16.07 -14.97
N PHE A 63 -24.01 -15.14 -15.92
CA PHE A 63 -23.39 -15.44 -17.21
C PHE A 63 -21.90 -15.82 -17.08
N LYS A 64 -21.16 -15.20 -16.15
CA LYS A 64 -19.77 -15.63 -15.85
C LYS A 64 -19.74 -17.05 -15.29
N GLU A 65 -20.66 -17.39 -14.41
CA GLU A 65 -20.76 -18.74 -13.82
C GLU A 65 -21.12 -19.79 -14.89
N GLU A 66 -22.06 -19.48 -15.78
CA GLU A 66 -22.46 -20.36 -16.88
C GLU A 66 -21.30 -20.69 -17.82
N LEU A 67 -20.40 -19.73 -18.07
CA LEU A 67 -19.19 -19.94 -18.87
C LEU A 67 -18.30 -21.06 -18.32
N VAL A 68 -18.28 -21.25 -17.00
CA VAL A 68 -17.40 -22.25 -16.35
C VAL A 68 -18.15 -23.53 -16.00
N ASP A 69 -19.35 -23.41 -15.44
CA ASP A 69 -20.10 -24.54 -14.88
C ASP A 69 -21.14 -25.12 -15.86
N GLY A 70 -21.27 -24.56 -17.07
CA GLY A 70 -22.08 -25.13 -18.16
C GLY A 70 -23.59 -25.15 -17.90
N GLY A 71 -24.09 -24.23 -17.06
CA GLY A 71 -25.53 -23.99 -16.84
C GLY A 71 -26.15 -24.67 -15.63
N CYS A 72 -25.40 -25.42 -14.80
CA CYS A 72 -25.90 -25.95 -13.53
C CYS A 72 -25.85 -24.86 -12.44
N ILE A 73 -26.74 -23.87 -12.53
CA ILE A 73 -26.78 -22.74 -11.59
C ILE A 73 -27.71 -23.11 -10.42
N ASP A 74 -27.15 -23.18 -9.21
CA ASP A 74 -27.94 -23.33 -7.99
C ASP A 74 -28.83 -22.09 -7.78
N SER A 75 -30.15 -22.29 -7.70
CA SER A 75 -31.11 -21.22 -7.45
C SER A 75 -30.94 -20.55 -6.08
N TYR A 76 -30.23 -21.19 -5.15
CA TYR A 76 -29.99 -20.71 -3.79
C TYR A 76 -28.52 -20.33 -3.52
N MET A 77 -27.76 -20.05 -4.58
CA MET A 77 -26.39 -19.53 -4.47
C MET A 77 -26.34 -18.31 -3.53
N LEU A 78 -25.42 -18.33 -2.55
CA LEU A 78 -25.23 -17.21 -1.62
C LEU A 78 -24.81 -15.95 -2.37
N GLU A 79 -25.63 -14.90 -2.27
CA GLU A 79 -25.30 -13.55 -2.75
C GLU A 79 -24.86 -12.67 -1.58
N LEU A 80 -23.66 -12.08 -1.70
CA LEU A 80 -23.12 -11.10 -0.77
C LEU A 80 -23.40 -9.70 -1.31
N ASP A 81 -24.24 -8.96 -0.59
CA ASP A 81 -24.62 -7.58 -0.88
C ASP A 81 -24.42 -6.70 0.35
N PHE A 82 -23.36 -5.89 0.33
CA PHE A 82 -23.04 -4.94 1.41
C PHE A 82 -23.69 -3.56 1.20
N GLU A 83 -24.36 -3.32 0.08
CA GLU A 83 -24.93 -2.01 -0.24
C GLU A 83 -25.96 -1.53 0.82
N PRO A 84 -26.93 -2.36 1.28
CA PRO A 84 -27.93 -1.94 2.25
C PRO A 84 -27.35 -1.58 3.62
N PHE A 85 -26.23 -2.22 4.00
CA PHE A 85 -25.57 -1.98 5.29
C PHE A 85 -24.85 -0.64 5.35
N ASN A 86 -24.49 -0.08 4.20
CA ASN A 86 -23.81 1.21 4.08
C ASN A 86 -24.77 2.37 3.72
N ALA A 87 -26.08 2.13 3.67
CA ALA A 87 -27.07 3.12 3.24
C ALA A 87 -27.15 4.37 4.14
N THR A 88 -26.74 4.26 5.41
CA THR A 88 -26.71 5.38 6.36
C THR A 88 -25.53 6.32 6.14
N PHE A 89 -24.49 5.88 5.42
CA PHE A 89 -23.34 6.73 5.11
C PHE A 89 -23.62 7.56 3.86
N PRO A 90 -23.38 8.88 3.92
CA PRO A 90 -23.52 9.73 2.75
C PRO A 90 -22.51 9.30 1.67
N ARG A 91 -23.00 9.15 0.43
CA ARG A 91 -22.16 8.72 -0.70
C ARG A 91 -21.76 9.89 -1.59
N ARG A 92 -20.57 9.77 -2.15
CA ARG A 92 -20.06 10.67 -3.18
C ARG A 92 -20.42 10.13 -4.55
N THR A 93 -20.59 11.01 -5.52
CA THR A 93 -20.90 10.60 -6.91
C THR A 93 -19.82 11.03 -7.90
N ARG A 94 -18.89 11.91 -7.50
CA ARG A 94 -17.82 12.44 -8.36
C ARG A 94 -16.56 11.60 -8.23
N SER A 95 -16.06 11.03 -9.34
CA SER A 95 -14.86 10.19 -9.35
C SER A 95 -13.61 10.92 -8.81
N SER A 96 -13.48 12.23 -9.06
CA SER A 96 -12.39 13.05 -8.53
C SER A 96 -12.34 13.17 -7.00
N SER A 97 -13.40 12.74 -6.30
CA SER A 97 -13.45 12.77 -4.83
C SER A 97 -13.07 11.44 -4.18
N ILE A 98 -12.89 10.36 -4.95
CA ILE A 98 -12.46 9.05 -4.45
C ILE A 98 -11.11 9.18 -3.73
N GLY A 99 -10.94 8.41 -2.65
CA GLY A 99 -9.71 8.43 -1.84
C GLY A 99 -9.52 9.69 -0.97
N ASN A 100 -10.47 10.62 -0.96
CA ASN A 100 -10.46 11.82 -0.11
C ASN A 100 -11.52 11.75 1.00
N GLY A 101 -11.71 10.56 1.57
CA GLY A 101 -12.81 10.21 2.47
C GLY A 101 -12.95 11.14 3.67
N VAL A 102 -11.84 11.40 4.37
CA VAL A 102 -11.79 12.25 5.56
C VAL A 102 -12.25 13.69 5.27
N LEU A 103 -11.89 14.26 4.11
CA LEU A 103 -12.32 15.61 3.72
C LEU A 103 -13.84 15.69 3.54
N PHE A 104 -14.45 14.63 3.03
CA PHE A 104 -15.88 14.54 2.89
C PHE A 104 -16.58 14.33 4.23
N LEU A 105 -16.04 13.43 5.07
CA LEU A 105 -16.58 13.18 6.41
C LEU A 105 -16.53 14.45 7.26
N ASN A 106 -15.44 15.22 7.21
CA ASN A 106 -15.32 16.51 7.89
C ASN A 106 -16.40 17.50 7.45
N ARG A 107 -16.71 17.58 6.15
CA ARG A 107 -17.80 18.43 5.63
C ARG A 107 -19.16 17.97 6.13
N HIS A 108 -19.40 16.66 6.13
CA HIS A 108 -20.65 16.10 6.58
C HIS A 108 -20.86 16.33 8.09
N LEU A 109 -19.85 16.04 8.91
CA LEU A 109 -19.89 16.25 10.36
C LEU A 109 -20.08 17.73 10.71
N SER A 110 -19.30 18.63 10.11
CA SER A 110 -19.43 20.08 10.31
C SER A 110 -20.84 20.59 9.95
N SER A 111 -21.40 20.15 8.81
CA SER A 111 -22.76 20.52 8.42
C SER A 111 -23.81 20.00 9.40
N ASN A 112 -23.69 18.75 9.85
CA ASN A 112 -24.61 18.19 10.84
C ASN A 112 -24.55 18.96 12.18
N MET A 113 -23.34 19.25 12.66
CA MET A 113 -23.08 20.04 13.87
C MET A 113 -23.68 21.44 13.79
N PHE A 114 -23.64 22.07 12.61
CA PHE A 114 -24.24 23.38 12.39
C PHE A 114 -25.77 23.36 12.45
N HIS A 115 -26.41 22.32 11.89
CA HIS A 115 -27.87 22.25 11.78
C HIS A 115 -28.58 21.73 13.03
N LYS A 116 -27.95 20.84 13.81
CA LYS A 116 -28.58 20.18 14.96
C LYS A 116 -27.73 20.36 16.22
N LYS A 117 -28.18 21.18 17.17
CA LYS A 117 -27.46 21.39 18.44
C LYS A 117 -27.19 20.09 19.21
N GLU A 118 -28.12 19.13 19.17
CA GLU A 118 -27.97 17.80 19.78
C GLU A 118 -26.77 17.01 19.22
N SER A 119 -26.35 17.30 17.98
CA SER A 119 -25.20 16.61 17.36
C SER A 119 -23.84 17.08 17.86
N LEU A 120 -23.79 18.08 18.75
CA LEU A 120 -22.59 18.47 19.49
C LEU A 120 -22.41 17.64 20.77
N GLU A 121 -23.46 17.00 21.30
CA GLU A 121 -23.36 16.18 22.53
C GLU A 121 -22.36 15.01 22.38
N PRO A 122 -22.31 14.28 21.25
CA PRO A 122 -21.28 13.25 21.04
C PRO A 122 -19.84 13.78 21.14
N LEU A 123 -19.59 15.04 20.75
CA LEU A 123 -18.27 15.66 20.88
C LEU A 123 -17.94 15.95 22.36
N LEU A 124 -18.91 16.43 23.13
CA LEU A 124 -18.73 16.61 24.57
C LEU A 124 -18.50 15.29 25.28
N ASP A 125 -19.31 14.27 24.98
CA ASP A 125 -19.17 12.94 25.55
C ASP A 125 -17.82 12.32 25.18
N PHE A 126 -17.37 12.49 23.94
CA PHE A 126 -16.05 12.07 23.49
C PHE A 126 -14.93 12.72 24.33
N LEU A 127 -14.94 14.05 24.47
CA LEU A 127 -13.93 14.78 25.25
C LEU A 127 -13.93 14.41 26.75
N ARG A 128 -15.06 13.97 27.30
CA ARG A 128 -15.18 13.51 28.70
C ARG A 128 -14.82 12.04 28.89
N ALA A 129 -15.08 11.21 27.88
CA ALA A 129 -14.81 9.77 27.90
C ALA A 129 -13.34 9.46 27.61
N HIS A 130 -12.59 10.39 27.03
CA HIS A 130 -11.18 10.23 26.66
C HIS A 130 -10.28 10.07 27.89
N LYS A 131 -10.04 8.81 28.29
CA LYS A 131 -9.32 8.44 29.52
C LYS A 131 -8.16 7.50 29.21
N TYR A 132 -6.95 8.06 29.16
CA TYR A 132 -5.69 7.32 29.33
C TYR A 132 -5.14 7.64 30.72
N GLU A 133 -5.05 8.94 30.99
CA GLU A 133 -5.26 9.58 32.29
C GLU A 133 -6.53 10.46 32.17
N VAL A 134 -7.03 11.10 33.23
CA VAL A 134 -8.13 12.06 33.06
C VAL A 134 -7.63 13.22 32.18
N MET A 135 -8.13 13.31 30.95
CA MET A 135 -7.68 14.29 29.94
C MET A 135 -8.84 15.13 29.44
N MET A 136 -8.51 16.26 28.80
CA MET A 136 -9.45 17.18 28.16
C MET A 136 -10.47 17.78 29.15
N LEU A 137 -11.58 17.10 29.42
CA LEU A 137 -12.68 17.59 30.25
C LEU A 137 -12.94 16.66 31.44
N ASN A 138 -13.10 17.24 32.64
CA ASN A 138 -13.53 16.50 33.82
C ASN A 138 -15.05 16.61 34.07
N ASP A 139 -15.52 15.93 35.12
CA ASP A 139 -16.94 15.83 35.46
C ASP A 139 -17.61 17.16 35.86
N ARG A 140 -16.89 18.29 35.93
CA ARG A 140 -17.51 19.61 36.14
C ARG A 140 -18.31 20.06 34.93
N ILE A 141 -17.95 19.60 33.73
CA ILE A 141 -18.58 19.96 32.47
C ILE A 141 -19.45 18.80 32.00
N GLN A 142 -20.77 18.97 32.11
CA GLN A 142 -21.77 17.91 31.84
C GLN A 142 -22.68 18.23 30.66
N ILE A 143 -22.73 19.50 30.23
CA ILE A 143 -23.62 19.99 29.16
C ILE A 143 -22.89 21.04 28.33
N ILE A 144 -23.26 21.18 27.07
CA ILE A 144 -22.62 22.11 26.11
C ILE A 144 -22.61 23.56 26.59
N SER A 145 -23.68 24.05 27.23
CA SER A 145 -23.74 25.43 27.73
C SER A 145 -22.71 25.72 28.83
N LYS A 146 -22.41 24.73 29.69
CA LYS A 146 -21.33 24.83 30.69
C LYS A 146 -19.96 24.81 30.03
N LEU A 147 -19.77 23.97 29.00
CA LEU A 147 -18.53 23.92 28.23
C LEU A 147 -18.22 25.27 27.59
N GLN A 148 -19.20 25.88 26.91
CA GLN A 148 -19.05 27.20 26.29
C GLN A 148 -18.66 28.26 27.31
N SER A 149 -19.37 28.35 28.44
CA SER A 149 -19.06 29.31 29.49
C SER A 149 -17.67 29.09 30.12
N ALA A 150 -17.29 27.84 30.35
CA ALA A 150 -15.97 27.49 30.88
C ALA A 150 -14.85 27.85 29.90
N LEU A 151 -15.03 27.55 28.60
CA LEU A 151 -14.05 27.85 27.55
C LEU A 151 -13.83 29.36 27.42
N SER A 152 -14.89 30.17 27.41
CA SER A 152 -14.74 31.64 27.33
C SER A 152 -13.95 32.21 28.52
N ARG A 153 -14.21 31.70 29.74
CA ARG A 153 -13.47 32.11 30.95
C ARG A 153 -12.00 31.68 30.91
N ALA A 154 -11.74 30.45 30.49
CA ALA A 154 -10.39 29.93 30.38
C ALA A 154 -9.59 30.70 29.32
N TYR A 155 -10.20 30.97 28.16
CA TYR A 155 -9.59 31.76 27.09
C TYR A 155 -9.24 33.20 27.55
N GLU A 156 -10.17 33.87 28.23
CA GLU A 156 -9.91 35.22 28.77
C GLU A 156 -8.76 35.21 29.80
N TYR A 157 -8.71 34.19 30.67
CA TYR A 157 -7.63 34.04 31.63
C TYR A 157 -6.27 33.82 30.95
N LEU A 158 -6.20 32.89 29.98
CA LEU A 158 -4.98 32.56 29.25
C LEU A 158 -4.46 33.73 28.41
N SER A 159 -5.36 34.58 27.88
CA SER A 159 -4.97 35.77 27.10
C SER A 159 -4.16 36.81 27.88
N LYS A 160 -4.18 36.73 29.23
CA LYS A 160 -3.44 37.63 30.12
C LYS A 160 -2.05 37.10 30.47
N LEU A 161 -1.74 35.85 30.12
CA LEU A 161 -0.45 35.21 30.38
C LEU A 161 0.52 35.41 29.20
N PRO A 162 1.84 35.42 29.45
CA PRO A 162 2.84 35.28 28.38
C PRO A 162 2.61 34.00 27.56
N PHE A 163 2.88 34.06 26.26
CA PHE A 163 2.62 32.93 25.32
C PHE A 163 3.36 31.64 25.68
N GLU A 164 4.61 31.78 26.15
CA GLU A 164 5.49 30.66 26.51
C GLU A 164 5.28 30.16 27.95
N THR A 165 4.29 30.68 28.69
CA THR A 165 4.01 30.21 30.04
C THR A 165 3.69 28.71 30.00
N PRO A 166 4.41 27.85 30.76
CA PRO A 166 4.17 26.41 30.78
C PRO A 166 2.83 26.04 31.42
N TYR A 167 2.21 24.94 30.95
CA TYR A 167 0.94 24.43 31.46
C TYR A 167 0.91 24.25 32.99
N SER A 168 2.03 23.82 33.57
CA SER A 168 2.16 23.57 35.02
C SER A 168 1.90 24.80 35.89
N GLU A 169 2.11 26.02 35.38
CA GLU A 169 1.90 27.26 36.14
C GLU A 169 0.41 27.62 36.30
N PHE A 170 -0.44 27.21 35.35
CA PHE A 170 -1.86 27.52 35.35
C PHE A 170 -2.79 26.29 35.40
N GLU A 171 -2.21 25.10 35.53
CA GLU A 171 -2.92 23.82 35.63
C GLU A 171 -4.02 23.84 36.71
N PHE A 172 -3.71 24.33 37.91
CA PHE A 172 -4.68 24.37 39.02
C PHE A 172 -5.93 25.20 38.68
N TYR A 173 -5.75 26.33 38.01
CA TYR A 173 -6.85 27.22 37.61
C TYR A 173 -7.71 26.59 36.51
N LEU A 174 -7.09 25.98 35.50
CA LEU A 174 -7.79 25.28 34.42
C LEU A 174 -8.59 24.07 34.92
N ARG A 175 -8.00 23.25 35.80
CA ARG A 175 -8.69 22.11 36.43
C ARG A 175 -9.91 22.55 37.24
N GLY A 176 -9.80 23.67 37.95
CA GLY A 176 -10.92 24.30 38.66
C GLY A 176 -12.09 24.69 37.75
N MET A 177 -11.79 25.07 36.49
CA MET A 177 -12.76 25.39 35.44
C MET A 177 -13.28 24.17 34.66
N GLY A 178 -12.70 22.99 34.88
CA GLY A 178 -13.13 21.73 34.27
C GLY A 178 -12.20 21.18 33.19
N PHE A 179 -11.05 21.81 32.97
CA PHE A 179 -10.08 21.43 31.93
C PHE A 179 -8.90 20.68 32.54
N GLU A 180 -8.69 19.45 32.09
CA GLU A 180 -7.55 18.61 32.47
C GLU A 180 -6.42 18.73 31.43
N ARG A 181 -5.32 18.01 31.58
CA ARG A 181 -4.20 18.03 30.62
C ARG A 181 -4.62 17.56 29.20
N GLY A 182 -3.81 17.93 28.20
CA GLY A 182 -4.00 17.52 26.81
C GLY A 182 -4.43 18.64 25.85
N TRP A 183 -4.48 19.89 26.30
CA TRP A 183 -4.80 21.05 25.46
C TRP A 183 -3.59 21.74 24.82
N GLY A 184 -2.40 21.53 25.40
CA GLY A 184 -1.18 22.24 25.01
C GLY A 184 -0.12 22.22 26.13
N ASP A 185 1.14 22.31 25.76
CA ASP A 185 2.27 22.50 26.69
C ASP A 185 2.46 23.95 27.15
N THR A 186 2.04 24.93 26.34
CA THR A 186 2.15 26.37 26.65
C THR A 186 0.79 27.07 26.65
N ALA A 187 0.71 28.23 27.30
CA ALA A 187 -0.50 29.07 27.34
C ALA A 187 -1.02 29.41 25.94
N GLN A 188 -0.13 29.67 24.97
CA GLN A 188 -0.51 29.91 23.58
C GLN A 188 -1.24 28.70 22.97
N ARG A 189 -0.66 27.50 23.07
CA ARG A 189 -1.23 26.30 22.44
C ARG A 189 -2.56 25.90 23.06
N VAL A 190 -2.67 25.99 24.38
CA VAL A 190 -3.93 25.78 25.10
C VAL A 190 -4.99 26.77 24.61
N SER A 191 -4.64 28.05 24.53
CA SER A 191 -5.54 29.11 24.05
C SER A 191 -6.00 28.86 22.61
N GLU A 192 -5.09 28.46 21.72
CA GLU A 192 -5.41 28.09 20.34
C GLU A 192 -6.39 26.91 20.29
N MET A 193 -6.14 25.83 21.03
CA MET A 193 -7.03 24.66 21.02
C MET A 193 -8.41 24.99 21.59
N MET A 194 -8.49 25.78 22.67
CA MET A 194 -9.76 26.24 23.24
C MET A 194 -10.52 27.13 22.25
N ARG A 195 -9.82 27.99 21.50
CA ARG A 195 -10.42 28.81 20.44
C ARG A 195 -11.00 27.95 19.33
N LEU A 196 -10.27 26.93 18.85
CA LEU A 196 -10.78 26.00 17.84
C LEU A 196 -12.08 25.32 18.31
N LEU A 197 -12.14 24.89 19.58
CA LEU A 197 -13.36 24.29 20.11
C LEU A 197 -14.51 25.31 20.24
N LEU A 198 -14.23 26.54 20.68
CA LEU A 198 -15.23 27.62 20.69
C LEU A 198 -15.78 27.88 19.28
N ASP A 199 -14.91 27.95 18.28
CA ASP A 199 -15.28 28.13 16.88
C ASP A 199 -16.18 26.98 16.41
N ILE A 200 -15.87 25.73 16.75
CA ILE A 200 -16.72 24.55 16.46
C ILE A 200 -18.09 24.62 17.16
N LEU A 201 -18.14 25.11 18.41
CA LEU A 201 -19.40 25.22 19.14
C LEU A 201 -20.29 26.36 18.66
N HIS A 202 -19.72 27.36 17.98
CA HIS A 202 -20.44 28.54 17.47
C HIS A 202 -20.79 28.41 15.98
N ALA A 203 -19.81 28.08 15.14
CA ALA A 203 -19.92 28.00 13.71
C ALA A 203 -18.95 26.92 13.17
N PRO A 204 -19.29 25.63 13.31
CA PRO A 204 -18.41 24.56 12.91
C PRO A 204 -18.15 24.55 11.41
N ASP A 205 -16.88 24.65 11.03
CA ASP A 205 -16.41 24.45 9.65
C ASP A 205 -15.51 23.21 9.53
N PRO A 206 -15.37 22.63 8.33
CA PRO A 206 -14.66 21.37 8.13
C PRO A 206 -13.16 21.46 8.49
N SER A 207 -12.53 22.62 8.26
CA SER A 207 -11.09 22.81 8.48
C SER A 207 -10.76 22.97 9.96
N THR A 208 -11.56 23.72 10.70
CA THR A 208 -11.43 23.85 12.15
C THR A 208 -11.71 22.52 12.84
N LEU A 209 -12.76 21.79 12.42
CA LEU A 209 -13.06 20.46 12.96
C LEU A 209 -11.90 19.48 12.75
N ALA A 210 -11.36 19.43 11.52
CA ALA A 210 -10.22 18.57 11.19
C ALA A 210 -8.98 18.93 12.02
N THR A 211 -8.70 20.23 12.15
CA THR A 211 -7.55 20.72 12.92
C THR A 211 -7.68 20.42 14.40
N PHE A 212 -8.89 20.61 14.97
CA PHE A 212 -9.15 20.31 16.37
C PHE A 212 -9.02 18.81 16.65
N LEU A 213 -9.77 17.96 15.93
CA LEU A 213 -9.73 16.50 16.13
C LEU A 213 -8.33 15.93 15.87
N GLY A 214 -7.61 16.45 14.88
CA GLY A 214 -6.24 16.03 14.57
C GLY A 214 -5.19 16.47 15.59
N ARG A 215 -5.47 17.51 16.41
CA ARG A 215 -4.58 17.96 17.50
C ARG A 215 -4.83 17.21 18.81
N ILE A 216 -6.02 16.63 19.01
CA ILE A 216 -6.31 15.82 20.20
C ILE A 216 -5.39 14.61 20.18
N HIS A 217 -4.60 14.44 21.23
CA HIS A 217 -3.72 13.28 21.34
C HIS A 217 -4.55 12.04 21.71
N MET A 218 -4.91 11.25 20.70
CA MET A 218 -5.71 10.03 20.84
C MET A 218 -4.86 8.75 20.74
N VAL A 219 -3.74 8.83 20.03
CA VAL A 219 -2.97 7.66 19.60
C VAL A 219 -1.79 7.46 20.54
N PHE A 220 -1.99 6.63 21.57
CA PHE A 220 -0.96 6.28 22.55
C PHE A 220 -0.31 4.92 22.24
N ASN A 221 -1.16 3.93 21.99
CA ASN A 221 -0.77 2.55 21.73
C ASN A 221 -1.19 2.18 20.32
N VAL A 222 -0.23 1.74 19.51
CA VAL A 222 -0.46 1.32 18.12
C VAL A 222 -0.09 -0.15 17.99
N VAL A 223 -0.99 -0.93 17.39
CA VAL A 223 -0.74 -2.32 17.06
C VAL A 223 -0.84 -2.47 15.54
N ILE A 224 0.24 -2.92 14.92
CA ILE A 224 0.31 -3.23 13.48
C ILE A 224 0.39 -4.74 13.35
N VAL A 225 -0.38 -5.34 12.45
CA VAL A 225 -0.43 -6.79 12.27
C VAL A 225 0.13 -7.16 10.89
N SER A 226 1.17 -7.99 10.86
CA SER A 226 1.82 -8.47 9.62
C SER A 226 2.30 -9.92 9.78
N PRO A 227 1.40 -10.92 9.72
CA PRO A 227 1.70 -12.29 10.18
C PRO A 227 2.63 -13.10 9.26
N HIS A 228 2.56 -12.90 7.96
CA HIS A 228 3.30 -13.70 6.98
C HIS A 228 4.72 -13.16 6.71
N GLY A 229 5.53 -13.96 6.00
CA GLY A 229 6.89 -13.61 5.63
C GLY A 229 7.90 -13.68 6.79
N TYR A 230 9.15 -13.39 6.48
CA TYR A 230 10.23 -13.24 7.45
C TYR A 230 10.31 -11.77 7.88
N PHE A 231 9.57 -11.38 8.91
CA PHE A 231 9.61 -10.00 9.41
C PHE A 231 10.80 -9.81 10.35
N GLY A 232 11.74 -8.96 9.95
CA GLY A 232 12.94 -8.61 10.70
C GLY A 232 13.65 -7.40 10.10
N GLN A 233 14.66 -6.88 10.78
CA GLN A 233 15.35 -5.64 10.36
C GLN A 233 16.58 -5.87 9.47
N ALA A 234 17.14 -7.09 9.47
CA ALA A 234 18.34 -7.45 8.73
C ALA A 234 18.24 -8.89 8.21
N ASN A 235 18.91 -9.18 7.09
CA ASN A 235 19.01 -10.51 6.48
C ASN A 235 17.67 -11.15 6.06
N VAL A 236 16.61 -10.34 5.85
CA VAL A 236 15.29 -10.84 5.46
C VAL A 236 14.83 -10.40 4.07
N LEU A 237 15.26 -9.23 3.58
CA LEU A 237 14.79 -8.68 2.31
C LEU A 237 15.12 -9.60 1.13
N GLY A 238 14.11 -9.95 0.34
CA GLY A 238 14.26 -10.88 -0.78
C GLY A 238 14.05 -12.35 -0.42
N LEU A 239 13.86 -12.70 0.86
CA LEU A 239 13.33 -14.02 1.22
C LEU A 239 11.87 -14.17 0.76
N PRO A 240 11.35 -15.41 0.61
CA PRO A 240 9.96 -15.65 0.23
C PRO A 240 8.97 -14.89 1.12
N ASP A 241 7.96 -14.27 0.49
CA ASP A 241 6.97 -13.39 1.11
C ASP A 241 7.52 -12.14 1.83
N THR A 242 8.83 -11.88 1.77
CA THR A 242 9.46 -10.70 2.38
C THR A 242 9.88 -9.68 1.33
N GLY A 243 9.22 -8.52 1.31
CA GLY A 243 9.50 -7.45 0.35
C GLY A 243 9.07 -6.07 0.83
N GLY A 244 8.48 -5.28 -0.07
CA GLY A 244 8.14 -3.88 0.14
C GLY A 244 7.24 -3.61 1.36
N GLN A 245 6.36 -4.54 1.73
CA GLN A 245 5.52 -4.42 2.94
C GLN A 245 6.35 -4.27 4.22
N ILE A 246 7.44 -5.02 4.36
CA ILE A 246 8.29 -4.94 5.56
C ILE A 246 9.05 -3.62 5.57
N VAL A 247 9.53 -3.17 4.41
CA VAL A 247 10.17 -1.85 4.26
C VAL A 247 9.19 -0.73 4.63
N TYR A 248 7.97 -0.78 4.08
CA TYR A 248 6.89 0.17 4.37
C TYR A 248 6.63 0.26 5.87
N ILE A 249 6.38 -0.87 6.54
CA ILE A 249 6.04 -0.88 7.97
C ILE A 249 7.20 -0.37 8.82
N LEU A 250 8.45 -0.78 8.52
CA LEU A 250 9.62 -0.33 9.26
C LEU A 250 9.85 1.18 9.15
N ASP A 251 9.64 1.77 7.97
CA ASP A 251 9.79 3.20 7.77
C ASP A 251 8.58 3.97 8.36
N GLN A 252 7.37 3.42 8.23
CA GLN A 252 6.14 3.95 8.81
C GLN A 252 6.25 4.09 10.33
N VAL A 253 6.69 3.05 11.05
CA VAL A 253 6.72 3.11 12.52
C VAL A 253 7.75 4.10 13.06
N ARG A 254 8.86 4.32 12.34
CA ARG A 254 9.85 5.34 12.72
C ARG A 254 9.27 6.75 12.58
N ALA A 255 8.59 7.01 11.46
CA ALA A 255 7.92 8.28 11.24
C ALA A 255 6.76 8.48 12.24
N LEU A 256 5.98 7.43 12.49
CA LEU A 256 4.84 7.46 13.39
C LEU A 256 5.27 7.67 14.84
N GLU A 257 6.31 7.00 15.33
CA GLU A 257 6.82 7.23 16.69
C GLU A 257 7.29 8.68 16.86
N LYS A 258 8.01 9.24 15.88
CA LYS A 258 8.47 10.62 15.91
C LYS A 258 7.29 11.60 15.99
N GLU A 259 6.26 11.41 15.17
CA GLU A 259 5.06 12.25 15.20
C GLU A 259 4.27 12.07 16.49
N MET A 260 4.12 10.83 17.01
CA MET A 260 3.46 10.57 18.29
C MET A 260 4.17 11.27 19.45
N LEU A 261 5.50 11.23 19.49
CA LEU A 261 6.30 11.91 20.51
C LEU A 261 6.20 13.44 20.39
N LEU A 262 6.22 13.97 19.18
CA LEU A 262 5.99 15.39 18.93
C LEU A 262 4.62 15.80 19.44
N ARG A 263 3.54 15.14 19.02
CA ARG A 263 2.16 15.44 19.45
C ARG A 263 1.98 15.33 20.95
N LYS A 264 2.56 14.30 21.57
CA LYS A 264 2.60 14.15 23.02
C LYS A 264 3.19 15.40 23.68
N GLN A 265 4.38 15.83 23.23
CA GLN A 265 5.04 17.02 23.77
C GLN A 265 4.18 18.27 23.56
N GLU A 266 3.65 18.47 22.34
CA GLU A 266 2.84 19.64 22.02
C GLU A 266 1.57 19.76 22.85
N GLN A 267 1.02 18.63 23.32
CA GLN A 267 -0.17 18.60 24.17
C GLN A 267 0.13 18.60 25.67
N GLY A 268 1.40 18.69 26.07
CA GLY A 268 1.81 18.74 27.47
C GLY A 268 1.52 17.45 28.25
N LEU A 269 1.61 16.29 27.56
CA LEU A 269 1.33 14.98 28.15
C LEU A 269 2.63 14.24 28.48
N ASP A 270 2.62 13.45 29.56
CA ASP A 270 3.78 12.68 30.00
C ASP A 270 3.75 11.22 29.52
N VAL A 271 2.68 10.81 28.84
CA VAL A 271 2.45 9.43 28.39
C VAL A 271 3.56 8.92 27.47
N ILE A 272 4.01 7.69 27.68
CA ILE A 272 5.00 7.04 26.80
C ILE A 272 4.23 6.29 25.70
N PRO A 273 4.36 6.68 24.42
CA PRO A 273 3.72 5.94 23.34
C PRO A 273 4.34 4.55 23.22
N LYS A 274 3.57 3.55 22.74
CA LYS A 274 4.11 2.22 22.44
C LYS A 274 3.56 1.71 21.11
N ILE A 275 4.45 1.26 20.24
CA ILE A 275 4.09 0.67 18.94
C ILE A 275 4.52 -0.79 18.93
N LEU A 276 3.58 -1.70 18.65
CA LEU A 276 3.82 -3.14 18.53
C LEU A 276 3.53 -3.61 17.11
N ILE A 277 4.55 -4.16 16.45
CA ILE A 277 4.39 -4.87 15.18
C ILE A 277 4.25 -6.35 15.49
N VAL A 278 3.05 -6.88 15.32
CA VAL A 278 2.69 -8.26 15.63
C VAL A 278 2.85 -9.12 14.39
N THR A 279 3.75 -10.10 14.47
CA THR A 279 4.09 -10.99 13.36
C THR A 279 4.33 -12.42 13.87
N ARG A 280 4.59 -13.36 12.95
CA ARG A 280 4.81 -14.75 13.31
C ARG A 280 6.21 -14.97 13.90
N LEU A 281 6.29 -15.76 14.97
CA LEU A 281 7.53 -16.35 15.47
C LEU A 281 7.88 -17.59 14.63
N ILE A 282 9.08 -17.61 14.06
CA ILE A 282 9.58 -18.74 13.25
C ILE A 282 10.83 -19.32 13.94
N PRO A 283 10.69 -20.37 14.77
CA PRO A 283 11.80 -20.96 15.52
C PRO A 283 13.00 -21.38 14.67
N ASP A 284 12.76 -21.95 13.49
CA ASP A 284 13.81 -22.51 12.63
C ASP A 284 14.46 -21.47 11.69
N ALA A 285 14.14 -20.18 11.83
CA ALA A 285 14.63 -19.11 10.96
C ALA A 285 16.10 -18.72 11.28
N LYS A 286 17.04 -19.60 10.92
CA LYS A 286 18.49 -19.39 11.10
C LYS A 286 18.98 -18.17 10.31
N GLY A 287 19.88 -17.38 10.90
CA GLY A 287 20.49 -16.20 10.27
C GLY A 287 19.64 -14.92 10.34
N THR A 288 18.44 -15.00 10.93
CA THR A 288 17.52 -13.87 11.14
C THR A 288 17.16 -13.74 12.62
N THR A 289 16.48 -12.66 12.99
CA THR A 289 15.89 -12.46 14.33
C THR A 289 14.46 -12.97 14.44
N CYS A 290 13.92 -13.66 13.41
CA CYS A 290 12.52 -14.10 13.38
C CYS A 290 12.15 -15.15 14.45
N ASN A 291 13.16 -15.72 15.12
CA ASN A 291 12.99 -16.63 16.27
C ASN A 291 12.97 -15.90 17.62
N GLN A 292 13.15 -14.57 17.66
CA GLN A 292 13.12 -13.77 18.87
C GLN A 292 11.73 -13.20 19.12
N LYS A 293 11.16 -13.48 20.30
CA LYS A 293 9.81 -13.05 20.69
C LYS A 293 9.63 -11.53 20.64
N LEU A 294 10.61 -10.77 21.13
CA LEU A 294 10.54 -9.31 21.18
C LEU A 294 11.83 -8.70 20.63
N GLU A 295 11.71 -7.75 19.71
CA GLU A 295 12.84 -7.07 19.08
C GLU A 295 12.55 -5.57 18.97
N ARG A 296 13.42 -4.70 19.49
CA ARG A 296 13.25 -3.24 19.35
C ARG A 296 13.63 -2.78 17.94
N ILE A 297 12.85 -1.87 17.37
CA ILE A 297 13.17 -1.26 16.08
C ILE A 297 14.33 -0.27 16.20
N SER A 298 15.29 -0.37 15.30
CA SER A 298 16.44 0.52 15.20
C SER A 298 15.99 1.92 14.80
N GLY A 299 16.52 2.94 15.50
CA GLY A 299 16.11 4.33 15.33
C GLY A 299 14.84 4.71 16.11
N THR A 300 14.35 3.85 16.99
CA THR A 300 13.16 4.09 17.83
C THR A 300 13.42 3.78 19.30
N ASN A 301 12.62 4.37 20.18
CA ASN A 301 12.72 4.17 21.64
C ASN A 301 11.62 3.26 22.20
N HIS A 302 10.43 3.27 21.60
CA HIS A 302 9.22 2.65 22.12
C HIS A 302 8.48 1.76 21.11
N THR A 303 9.15 1.40 20.02
CA THR A 303 8.62 0.55 18.95
C THR A 303 9.28 -0.83 18.97
N TYR A 304 8.46 -1.88 18.97
CA TYR A 304 8.91 -3.26 19.08
C TYR A 304 8.19 -4.18 18.08
N ILE A 305 8.90 -5.17 17.58
CA ILE A 305 8.33 -6.33 16.90
C ILE A 305 8.01 -7.37 17.96
N LEU A 306 6.74 -7.78 18.04
CA LEU A 306 6.23 -8.84 18.89
C LEU A 306 5.90 -10.07 18.03
N ARG A 307 6.58 -11.18 18.29
CA ARG A 307 6.43 -12.42 17.52
C ARG A 307 5.68 -13.48 18.29
N VAL A 308 4.62 -13.98 17.68
CA VAL A 308 3.74 -14.99 18.27
C VAL A 308 3.76 -16.25 17.39
N PRO A 309 3.97 -17.45 17.95
CA PRO A 309 4.07 -18.65 17.14
C PRO A 309 2.70 -19.05 16.58
N PHE A 310 2.69 -19.59 15.37
CA PHE A 310 1.53 -20.37 14.91
C PHE A 310 1.49 -21.71 15.65
N ARG A 311 0.26 -22.17 15.93
CA ARG A 311 -0.01 -23.43 16.62
C ARG A 311 -1.05 -24.25 15.88
N SER A 312 -0.91 -25.56 15.99
CA SER A 312 -1.92 -26.55 15.61
C SER A 312 -2.24 -27.41 16.84
N GLU A 313 -3.15 -28.37 16.70
CA GLU A 313 -3.41 -29.38 17.74
C GLU A 313 -2.14 -30.13 18.18
N ASN A 314 -1.15 -30.25 17.28
CA ASN A 314 0.13 -30.92 17.53
C ASN A 314 1.23 -29.99 18.11
N GLY A 315 0.90 -28.75 18.46
CA GLY A 315 1.84 -27.77 19.03
C GLY A 315 2.31 -26.69 18.05
N ILE A 316 3.46 -26.07 18.37
CA ILE A 316 4.01 -24.92 17.64
C ILE A 316 4.55 -25.34 16.26
N LEU A 317 4.30 -24.51 15.24
CA LEU A 317 4.83 -24.70 13.89
C LEU A 317 6.19 -24.01 13.72
N HIS A 318 7.23 -24.81 13.56
CA HIS A 318 8.63 -24.36 13.55
C HIS A 318 9.12 -23.76 12.23
N LYS A 319 8.58 -24.26 11.10
CA LYS A 319 9.03 -23.90 9.74
C LYS A 319 8.22 -22.74 9.16
N TRP A 320 8.83 -21.98 8.25
CA TRP A 320 8.12 -21.00 7.43
C TRP A 320 6.98 -21.65 6.63
N ILE A 321 5.92 -20.88 6.44
CA ILE A 321 4.70 -21.25 5.71
C ILE A 321 4.42 -20.10 4.75
N SER A 322 4.09 -20.42 3.49
CA SER A 322 3.75 -19.41 2.49
C SER A 322 2.53 -18.61 2.92
N ARG A 323 2.46 -17.33 2.53
CA ARG A 323 1.30 -16.45 2.74
C ARG A 323 -0.01 -17.05 2.21
N PHE A 324 0.05 -17.92 1.21
CA PHE A 324 -1.13 -18.61 0.68
C PHE A 324 -1.62 -19.75 1.59
N ASP A 325 -0.78 -20.25 2.50
CA ASP A 325 -1.04 -21.45 3.31
C ASP A 325 -1.29 -21.11 4.80
N VAL A 326 -1.38 -19.82 5.17
CA VAL A 326 -1.49 -19.40 6.59
C VAL A 326 -2.89 -19.49 7.18
N TRP A 327 -3.92 -19.59 6.34
CA TRP A 327 -5.33 -19.43 6.72
C TRP A 327 -5.80 -20.28 7.92
N PRO A 328 -5.44 -21.57 8.02
CA PRO A 328 -5.89 -22.42 9.14
C PRO A 328 -5.39 -21.97 10.52
N TYR A 329 -4.37 -21.11 10.58
CA TYR A 329 -3.69 -20.73 11.81
C TYR A 329 -4.06 -19.34 12.32
N LEU A 330 -4.78 -18.54 11.51
CA LEU A 330 -5.01 -17.12 11.79
C LEU A 330 -5.92 -16.89 13.00
N GLU A 331 -6.93 -17.76 13.22
CA GLU A 331 -7.85 -17.63 14.36
C GLU A 331 -7.11 -17.83 15.69
N THR A 332 -6.43 -18.97 15.84
CA THR A 332 -5.60 -19.27 17.02
C THR A 332 -4.50 -18.21 17.22
N PHE A 333 -3.87 -17.76 16.12
CA PHE A 333 -2.88 -16.69 16.18
C PHE A 333 -3.49 -15.38 16.70
N ALA A 334 -4.69 -15.00 16.28
CA ALA A 334 -5.36 -13.79 16.77
C ALA A 334 -5.66 -13.89 18.28
N GLU A 335 -6.02 -15.07 18.78
CA GLU A 335 -6.21 -15.29 20.21
C GLU A 335 -4.91 -15.18 21.02
N ASP A 336 -3.87 -15.90 20.60
CA ASP A 336 -2.57 -15.89 21.25
C ASP A 336 -1.94 -14.49 21.19
N ALA A 337 -1.99 -13.84 20.03
CA ALA A 337 -1.47 -12.50 19.84
C ALA A 337 -2.17 -11.49 20.74
N SER A 338 -3.49 -11.61 20.91
CA SER A 338 -4.20 -10.65 21.74
C SER A 338 -3.84 -10.75 23.22
N ASN A 339 -3.53 -11.95 23.72
CA ASN A 339 -3.02 -12.13 25.07
C ASN A 339 -1.62 -11.52 25.23
N GLU A 340 -0.74 -11.72 24.25
CA GLU A 340 0.63 -11.19 24.27
C GLU A 340 0.67 -9.66 24.12
N ILE A 341 -0.16 -9.09 23.24
CA ILE A 341 -0.35 -7.64 23.10
C ILE A 341 -0.81 -7.03 24.43
N ALA A 342 -1.79 -7.65 25.10
CA ALA A 342 -2.28 -7.17 26.38
C ALA A 342 -1.18 -7.17 27.45
N ALA A 343 -0.38 -8.23 27.52
CA ALA A 343 0.75 -8.32 28.44
C ALA A 343 1.80 -7.22 28.18
N GLU A 344 2.11 -6.94 26.91
CA GLU A 344 3.08 -5.92 26.52
C GLU A 344 2.57 -4.49 26.75
N LEU A 345 1.31 -4.20 26.49
CA LEU A 345 0.77 -2.84 26.63
C LEU A 345 0.44 -2.46 28.07
N GLN A 346 0.15 -3.42 28.95
CA GLN A 346 -0.29 -3.13 30.33
C GLN A 346 0.77 -3.39 31.42
N GLY A 347 1.90 -4.02 31.09
CA GLY A 347 2.77 -4.60 32.13
C GLY A 347 2.06 -5.77 32.83
N THR A 348 2.81 -6.68 33.44
CA THR A 348 2.26 -7.91 34.02
C THR A 348 1.25 -7.62 35.14
N GLY A 349 -0.05 -7.75 34.84
CA GLY A 349 -1.09 -7.87 35.86
C GLY A 349 -2.38 -7.09 35.61
N SER A 350 -3.27 -7.60 34.75
CA SER A 350 -4.70 -7.53 35.06
C SER A 350 -5.50 -8.58 34.30
N TYR A 351 -6.18 -9.44 35.06
CA TYR A 351 -7.02 -10.56 34.62
C TYR A 351 -8.31 -10.10 33.87
N ASN A 352 -8.44 -8.81 33.53
CA ASN A 352 -9.69 -8.17 33.12
C ASN A 352 -9.82 -7.89 31.61
N TRP A 353 -8.84 -8.29 30.80
CA TRP A 353 -8.88 -8.05 29.35
C TRP A 353 -9.98 -8.88 28.63
N GLN A 354 -10.26 -10.11 29.09
CA GLN A 354 -11.27 -10.97 28.46
C GLN A 354 -12.69 -10.36 28.54
N LEU A 355 -12.97 -9.52 29.55
CA LEU A 355 -14.23 -8.78 29.66
C LEU A 355 -14.23 -7.47 28.84
N GLN A 356 -13.04 -6.91 28.58
CA GLN A 356 -12.83 -5.74 27.72
C GLN A 356 -12.79 -6.07 26.22
N ARG A 357 -12.54 -7.34 25.83
CA ARG A 357 -12.59 -7.85 24.44
C ARG A 357 -13.82 -7.41 23.65
N ARG A 358 -14.98 -7.38 24.32
CA ARG A 358 -16.28 -7.08 23.69
C ARG A 358 -16.68 -5.59 23.76
N LYS A 359 -15.90 -4.74 24.45
CA LYS A 359 -16.30 -3.35 24.77
C LYS A 359 -15.25 -2.27 24.50
N SER A 360 -14.00 -2.62 24.19
CA SER A 360 -13.01 -1.62 23.80
C SER A 360 -13.13 -1.31 22.31
N CYS A 361 -13.90 -0.28 21.97
CA CYS A 361 -13.97 0.31 20.63
C CYS A 361 -12.55 0.77 20.24
N ARG A 362 -11.84 -0.02 19.42
CA ARG A 362 -10.53 0.32 18.87
C ARG A 362 -10.73 0.69 17.42
N VAL A 363 -10.12 1.78 16.98
CA VAL A 363 -10.18 2.21 15.57
C VAL A 363 -9.32 1.27 14.74
N ALA A 364 -9.90 0.65 13.71
CA ALA A 364 -9.27 -0.29 12.80
C ALA A 364 -8.93 0.38 11.45
N CYS A 365 -7.66 0.34 11.08
CA CYS A 365 -7.14 0.82 9.80
C CYS A 365 -6.63 -0.37 8.98
N ASN A 366 -7.04 -0.43 7.72
CA ASN A 366 -6.54 -1.43 6.78
C ASN A 366 -5.64 -0.82 5.70
N ILE A 367 -4.57 -1.54 5.38
CA ILE A 367 -3.66 -1.26 4.25
C ILE A 367 -3.50 -2.58 3.51
N ALA A 368 -3.99 -2.67 2.27
CA ALA A 368 -3.97 -3.93 1.53
C ALA A 368 -2.55 -4.32 1.09
N HIS A 369 -1.72 -3.34 0.72
CA HIS A 369 -0.43 -3.48 0.03
C HIS A 369 -0.51 -4.12 -1.37
N ALA A 370 -1.36 -5.12 -1.56
CA ALA A 370 -1.73 -5.70 -2.85
C ALA A 370 -3.01 -6.54 -2.68
N LEU A 371 -3.87 -6.54 -3.69
CA LEU A 371 -4.99 -7.47 -3.78
C LEU A 371 -4.71 -8.52 -4.85
N GLU A 372 -4.61 -9.80 -4.47
CA GLU A 372 -4.13 -10.85 -5.37
C GLU A 372 -5.10 -11.10 -6.55
N LYS A 373 -6.39 -10.78 -6.39
CA LYS A 373 -7.41 -10.94 -7.44
C LYS A 373 -7.05 -10.20 -8.74
N THR A 374 -6.39 -9.04 -8.67
CA THR A 374 -5.95 -8.30 -9.86
C THR A 374 -4.60 -8.77 -10.39
N LYS A 375 -3.75 -9.33 -9.52
CA LYS A 375 -2.43 -9.87 -9.90
C LYS A 375 -2.53 -11.20 -10.64
N TYR A 376 -3.60 -11.95 -10.39
CA TYR A 376 -3.92 -13.19 -11.09
C TYR A 376 -5.23 -13.00 -11.85
N PRO A 377 -5.17 -12.60 -13.14
CA PRO A 377 -6.37 -12.41 -13.95
C PRO A 377 -7.26 -13.64 -13.96
N ASP A 378 -8.57 -13.42 -13.90
CA ASP A 378 -9.61 -14.46 -13.88
C ASP A 378 -9.48 -15.47 -12.72
N SER A 379 -8.73 -15.13 -11.67
CA SER A 379 -8.55 -16.00 -10.49
C SER A 379 -9.81 -16.15 -9.65
N ASP A 380 -10.78 -15.26 -9.79
CA ASP A 380 -12.10 -15.38 -9.18
C ASP A 380 -12.97 -16.40 -9.95
N ILE A 381 -13.18 -16.19 -11.24
CA ILE A 381 -14.01 -17.07 -12.07
C ILE A 381 -13.41 -18.49 -12.20
N TYR A 382 -12.08 -18.62 -12.27
CA TYR A 382 -11.38 -19.91 -12.34
C TYR A 382 -10.73 -20.35 -11.03
N TRP A 383 -11.20 -19.83 -9.89
CA TRP A 383 -10.59 -20.06 -8.57
C TRP A 383 -10.28 -21.53 -8.26
N ARG A 384 -11.18 -22.46 -8.63
CA ARG A 384 -10.99 -23.91 -8.39
C ARG A 384 -9.68 -24.46 -8.98
N LYS A 385 -9.20 -23.91 -10.10
CA LYS A 385 -7.92 -24.30 -10.72
C LYS A 385 -6.70 -23.81 -9.93
N TYR A 386 -6.88 -22.73 -9.18
CA TYR A 386 -5.84 -22.09 -8.39
C TYR A 386 -5.85 -22.55 -6.93
N ASP A 387 -6.98 -23.06 -6.43
CA ASP A 387 -7.21 -23.22 -5.00
C ASP A 387 -6.27 -24.23 -4.33
N ASP A 388 -5.93 -25.33 -4.99
CA ASP A 388 -4.93 -26.31 -4.50
C ASP A 388 -3.53 -25.70 -4.28
N LYS A 389 -3.23 -24.57 -4.93
CA LYS A 389 -1.92 -23.92 -4.88
C LYS A 389 -1.92 -22.60 -4.12
N TYR A 390 -2.97 -21.80 -4.24
CA TYR A 390 -3.01 -20.41 -3.78
C TYR A 390 -4.11 -20.15 -2.74
N HIS A 391 -5.06 -21.09 -2.57
CA HIS A 391 -6.17 -20.96 -1.62
C HIS A 391 -6.93 -19.62 -1.75
N PHE A 392 -7.23 -19.22 -2.98
CA PHE A 392 -7.86 -17.93 -3.27
C PHE A 392 -9.29 -17.81 -2.70
N ALA A 393 -10.01 -18.93 -2.52
CA ALA A 393 -11.30 -18.89 -1.85
C ALA A 393 -11.18 -18.31 -0.43
N CYS A 394 -10.18 -18.76 0.35
CA CYS A 394 -9.88 -18.23 1.67
C CYS A 394 -9.46 -16.75 1.59
N GLN A 395 -8.57 -16.44 0.66
CA GLN A 395 -8.02 -15.09 0.53
C GLN A 395 -9.09 -14.05 0.19
N PHE A 396 -9.89 -14.28 -0.85
CA PHE A 396 -10.91 -13.32 -1.27
C PHE A 396 -12.04 -13.17 -0.25
N THR A 397 -12.34 -14.23 0.51
CA THR A 397 -13.25 -14.14 1.65
C THR A 397 -12.67 -13.24 2.74
N ALA A 398 -11.40 -13.44 3.10
CA ALA A 398 -10.72 -12.63 4.12
C ALA A 398 -10.60 -11.16 3.69
N ASP A 399 -10.31 -10.91 2.41
CA ASP A 399 -10.26 -9.57 1.83
C ASP A 399 -11.61 -8.86 1.99
N LEU A 400 -12.73 -9.49 1.60
CA LEU A 400 -14.07 -8.90 1.73
C LEU A 400 -14.46 -8.59 3.19
N ILE A 401 -14.17 -9.52 4.10
CA ILE A 401 -14.42 -9.32 5.54
C ILE A 401 -13.61 -8.12 6.04
N SER A 402 -12.32 -8.08 5.70
CA SER A 402 -11.40 -7.05 6.13
C SER A 402 -11.81 -5.67 5.60
N MET A 403 -12.09 -5.56 4.29
CA MET A 403 -12.51 -4.32 3.63
C MET A 403 -13.74 -3.68 4.29
N ASN A 404 -14.75 -4.50 4.61
CA ASN A 404 -16.00 -3.99 5.17
C ASN A 404 -15.93 -3.71 6.68
N ASN A 405 -15.07 -4.43 7.41
CA ASN A 405 -14.90 -4.26 8.86
C ASN A 405 -13.99 -3.07 9.24
N ALA A 406 -13.21 -2.52 8.30
CA ALA A 406 -12.36 -1.37 8.58
C ALA A 406 -13.16 -0.09 8.85
N ASP A 407 -12.74 0.69 9.86
CA ASP A 407 -13.24 2.05 10.09
C ASP A 407 -12.74 2.99 8.99
N PHE A 408 -11.48 2.82 8.57
CA PHE A 408 -10.90 3.49 7.41
C PHE A 408 -9.85 2.63 6.70
N ILE A 409 -9.65 2.91 5.43
CA ILE A 409 -8.71 2.21 4.55
C ILE A 409 -7.71 3.24 4.05
N ILE A 410 -6.42 2.95 4.23
CA ILE A 410 -5.34 3.71 3.60
C ILE A 410 -4.89 2.98 2.33
N THR A 411 -4.83 3.71 1.23
CA THR A 411 -4.22 3.27 -0.03
C THR A 411 -3.04 4.15 -0.39
N SER A 412 -2.11 3.61 -1.18
CA SER A 412 -0.90 4.33 -1.60
C SER A 412 -1.15 5.25 -2.79
N SER A 413 -2.22 4.99 -3.55
CA SER A 413 -2.56 5.68 -4.80
C SER A 413 -4.07 5.72 -5.04
N TYR A 414 -4.51 6.59 -5.94
CA TYR A 414 -5.88 6.61 -6.45
C TYR A 414 -6.17 5.35 -7.29
N GLN A 415 -5.18 4.93 -8.08
CA GLN A 415 -5.22 3.75 -8.94
C GLN A 415 -5.54 2.47 -8.13
N GLU A 416 -5.00 2.34 -6.91
CA GLU A 416 -5.32 1.22 -6.02
C GLU A 416 -6.82 1.14 -5.71
N ILE A 417 -7.52 2.27 -5.56
CA ILE A 417 -8.96 2.29 -5.28
C ILE A 417 -9.77 2.12 -6.56
N ALA A 418 -9.62 3.06 -7.50
CA ALA A 418 -10.53 3.26 -8.62
C ALA A 418 -9.80 3.31 -9.98
N GLY A 419 -8.55 2.87 -10.02
CA GLY A 419 -7.83 2.69 -11.26
C GLY A 419 -7.63 3.99 -12.05
N SER A 420 -7.69 3.87 -13.37
CA SER A 420 -7.62 4.99 -14.31
C SER A 420 -8.95 5.10 -15.07
N MET A 421 -9.01 5.97 -16.09
CA MET A 421 -10.17 5.99 -16.98
C MET A 421 -10.34 4.66 -17.74
N ASN A 422 -9.24 4.02 -18.11
CA ASN A 422 -9.27 2.85 -18.98
C ASN A 422 -9.13 1.53 -18.22
N ASN A 423 -8.50 1.55 -17.03
CA ASN A 423 -8.22 0.35 -16.24
C ASN A 423 -8.97 0.40 -14.92
N VAL A 424 -9.60 -0.71 -14.53
CA VAL A 424 -10.24 -0.89 -13.22
C VAL A 424 -9.23 -0.84 -12.05
N GLY A 425 -9.63 -0.26 -10.92
CA GLY A 425 -8.82 -0.24 -9.69
C GLY A 425 -8.78 -1.58 -8.95
N GLN A 426 -7.84 -1.73 -8.02
CA GLN A 426 -7.73 -2.96 -7.21
C GLN A 426 -8.99 -3.18 -6.36
N TYR A 427 -9.36 -2.22 -5.52
CA TYR A 427 -10.59 -2.32 -4.73
C TYR A 427 -11.83 -2.31 -5.61
N GLU A 428 -11.87 -1.49 -6.67
CA GLU A 428 -13.00 -1.45 -7.60
C GLU A 428 -13.30 -2.83 -8.22
N SER A 429 -12.27 -3.62 -8.51
CA SER A 429 -12.46 -4.99 -9.03
C SER A 429 -13.16 -5.94 -8.05
N HIS A 430 -13.28 -5.56 -6.76
CA HIS A 430 -14.00 -6.29 -5.72
C HIS A 430 -15.43 -5.77 -5.51
N THR A 431 -15.87 -4.78 -6.31
CA THR A 431 -17.25 -4.28 -6.27
C THR A 431 -18.23 -5.39 -6.63
N ALA A 432 -17.98 -6.10 -7.74
CA ALA A 432 -18.82 -7.19 -8.20
C ALA A 432 -17.98 -8.29 -8.83
N PHE A 433 -18.08 -9.52 -8.31
CA PHE A 433 -17.40 -10.69 -8.84
C PHE A 433 -18.06 -11.98 -8.35
N THR A 434 -17.65 -13.13 -8.86
CA THR A 434 -18.21 -14.43 -8.47
C THR A 434 -17.14 -15.48 -8.35
N LEU A 435 -17.29 -16.39 -7.38
CA LEU A 435 -16.56 -17.63 -7.27
C LEU A 435 -17.53 -18.76 -7.61
N PRO A 436 -17.57 -19.23 -8.87
CA PRO A 436 -18.56 -20.22 -9.29
C PRO A 436 -18.58 -21.44 -8.36
N GLY A 437 -19.77 -21.85 -7.92
CA GLY A 437 -20.01 -22.93 -6.95
C GLY A 437 -19.66 -22.65 -5.48
N GLN A 438 -19.24 -21.43 -5.12
CA GLN A 438 -19.02 -21.02 -3.73
C GLN A 438 -19.97 -19.89 -3.26
N TYR A 439 -19.77 -18.66 -3.73
CA TYR A 439 -20.66 -17.51 -3.48
C TYR A 439 -20.52 -16.45 -4.59
N ARG A 440 -21.51 -15.57 -4.71
CA ARG A 440 -21.55 -14.43 -5.63
C ARG A 440 -21.47 -13.13 -4.83
N VAL A 441 -20.70 -12.16 -5.31
CA VAL A 441 -20.57 -10.84 -4.69
C VAL A 441 -21.22 -9.81 -5.59
N VAL A 442 -22.41 -9.36 -5.19
CA VAL A 442 -23.22 -8.40 -5.96
C VAL A 442 -22.74 -6.97 -5.69
N HIS A 443 -22.42 -6.68 -4.43
CA HIS A 443 -21.83 -5.40 -4.03
C HIS A 443 -20.88 -5.63 -2.86
N GLY A 444 -19.60 -5.85 -3.15
CA GLY A 444 -18.55 -6.18 -2.17
C GLY A 444 -17.92 -4.97 -1.49
N ILE A 445 -17.68 -3.89 -2.24
CA ILE A 445 -17.10 -2.64 -1.75
C ILE A 445 -17.51 -1.48 -2.68
N ASP A 446 -17.66 -0.27 -2.13
CA ASP A 446 -17.95 0.94 -2.91
C ASP A 446 -16.71 1.84 -2.95
N VAL A 447 -16.18 2.13 -4.14
CA VAL A 447 -15.02 3.04 -4.30
C VAL A 447 -15.30 4.47 -3.83
N PHE A 448 -16.57 4.87 -3.70
CA PHE A 448 -16.97 6.17 -3.20
C PHE A 448 -17.04 6.25 -1.67
N ASP A 449 -16.90 5.12 -0.97
CA ASP A 449 -17.01 5.02 0.48
C ASP A 449 -16.08 6.05 1.16
N PRO A 450 -16.58 6.86 2.12
CA PRO A 450 -15.77 7.82 2.86
C PRO A 450 -14.66 7.19 3.72
N LYS A 451 -14.60 5.86 3.86
CA LYS A 451 -13.53 5.17 4.56
C LYS A 451 -12.19 5.18 3.79
N PHE A 452 -12.22 5.32 2.46
CA PHE A 452 -11.00 5.37 1.64
C PHE A 452 -10.25 6.69 1.75
N ASN A 453 -8.96 6.61 2.08
CA ASN A 453 -8.03 7.72 2.19
C ASN A 453 -6.69 7.39 1.52
N ILE A 454 -6.25 8.24 0.58
CA ILE A 454 -4.95 8.07 -0.07
C ILE A 454 -3.87 8.72 0.81
N VAL A 455 -2.92 7.91 1.29
CA VAL A 455 -1.74 8.36 2.01
C VAL A 455 -0.54 7.67 1.39
N SER A 456 0.06 8.34 0.41
CA SER A 456 1.17 7.81 -0.36
C SER A 456 2.42 7.64 0.50
N PRO A 457 3.14 6.50 0.42
CA PRO A 457 4.41 6.32 1.11
C PRO A 457 5.57 6.91 0.32
N GLY A 458 6.69 7.10 1.03
CA GLY A 458 7.96 7.54 0.47
C GLY A 458 9.09 6.53 0.65
N ALA A 459 10.30 6.97 0.34
CA ALA A 459 11.54 6.24 0.62
C ALA A 459 12.32 6.93 1.75
N ASP A 460 13.01 6.15 2.59
CA ASP A 460 13.87 6.70 3.65
C ASP A 460 14.98 7.57 3.05
N MET A 461 14.84 8.89 3.21
CA MET A 461 15.77 9.88 2.65
C MET A 461 17.17 9.82 3.26
N SER A 462 17.39 9.10 4.36
CA SER A 462 18.73 8.83 4.87
C SER A 462 19.48 7.78 4.04
N ILE A 463 18.75 6.86 3.42
CA ILE A 463 19.26 5.74 2.61
C ILE A 463 19.27 6.12 1.13
N TYR A 464 18.15 6.61 0.62
CA TYR A 464 17.94 6.99 -0.77
C TYR A 464 17.94 8.50 -0.87
N PHE A 465 18.86 9.03 -1.67
CA PHE A 465 19.03 10.45 -1.88
C PHE A 465 19.73 10.67 -3.24
N PRO A 466 19.68 11.89 -3.80
CA PRO A 466 20.20 12.16 -5.15
C PRO A 466 21.66 11.75 -5.32
N TYR A 467 22.00 11.12 -6.46
CA TYR A 467 23.38 10.71 -6.78
C TYR A 467 24.38 11.89 -6.89
N THR A 468 23.85 13.11 -7.06
CA THR A 468 24.57 14.39 -7.13
C THR A 468 25.06 14.89 -5.77
N ASP A 469 24.47 14.42 -4.67
CA ASP A 469 24.91 14.77 -3.32
C ASP A 469 26.20 14.01 -2.96
N LYS A 470 27.34 14.56 -3.41
CA LYS A 470 28.67 13.92 -3.30
C LYS A 470 29.15 13.77 -1.85
N GLU A 471 28.72 14.63 -0.93
CA GLU A 471 29.13 14.58 0.47
C GLU A 471 28.54 13.39 1.22
N ARG A 472 27.32 12.99 0.86
CA ARG A 472 26.63 11.85 1.49
C ARG A 472 26.95 10.51 0.86
N ARG A 473 27.69 10.46 -0.26
CA ARG A 473 28.00 9.21 -0.98
C ARG A 473 28.79 8.23 -0.11
N LEU A 474 28.39 6.96 -0.15
CA LEU A 474 29.05 5.89 0.59
C LEU A 474 30.20 5.28 -0.22
N THR A 475 31.22 6.08 -0.53
CA THR A 475 32.33 5.71 -1.42
C THR A 475 33.13 4.50 -0.95
N ALA A 476 33.17 4.24 0.36
CA ALA A 476 33.79 3.03 0.92
C ALA A 476 33.13 1.72 0.42
N LEU A 477 31.88 1.77 -0.07
CA LEU A 477 31.18 0.61 -0.63
C LEU A 477 31.47 0.38 -2.12
N HIS A 478 32.10 1.34 -2.82
CA HIS A 478 32.31 1.28 -4.27
C HIS A 478 33.10 0.05 -4.71
N GLY A 479 34.16 -0.32 -3.96
CA GLY A 479 34.90 -1.55 -4.22
C GLY A 479 33.98 -2.77 -4.23
N SER A 480 33.16 -2.95 -3.19
CA SER A 480 32.22 -4.08 -3.11
C SER A 480 31.14 -4.07 -4.20
N ILE A 481 30.73 -2.88 -4.67
CA ILE A 481 29.76 -2.72 -5.76
C ILE A 481 30.40 -3.07 -7.10
N GLU A 482 31.65 -2.66 -7.34
CA GLU A 482 32.41 -3.01 -8.53
C GLU A 482 32.69 -4.51 -8.61
N GLU A 483 32.99 -5.14 -7.47
CA GLU A 483 33.09 -6.60 -7.38
C GLU A 483 31.76 -7.27 -7.79
N LEU A 484 30.64 -6.76 -7.26
CA LEU A 484 29.30 -7.27 -7.55
C LEU A 484 28.93 -7.14 -9.03
N LEU A 485 29.27 -6.02 -9.66
CA LEU A 485 28.90 -5.72 -11.05
C LEU A 485 29.85 -6.36 -12.07
N TYR A 486 31.16 -6.34 -11.82
CA TYR A 486 32.16 -6.54 -12.88
C TYR A 486 33.08 -7.75 -12.69
N ILE A 487 33.15 -8.38 -11.51
CA ILE A 487 34.02 -9.56 -11.34
C ILE A 487 33.37 -10.82 -11.95
N PRO A 488 34.09 -11.65 -12.73
CA PRO A 488 33.53 -12.84 -13.37
C PRO A 488 32.84 -13.82 -12.40
N SER A 489 31.68 -14.37 -12.81
CA SER A 489 30.84 -15.27 -11.99
C SER A 489 31.55 -16.52 -11.45
N LYS A 490 32.59 -17.02 -12.14
CA LYS A 490 33.41 -18.16 -11.69
C LYS A 490 34.09 -17.92 -10.33
N MET A 491 34.17 -16.67 -9.88
CA MET A 491 34.79 -16.28 -8.61
C MET A 491 33.77 -15.94 -7.51
N MET A 492 32.47 -15.92 -7.80
CA MET A 492 31.44 -15.58 -6.80
C MET A 492 30.12 -16.32 -7.05
N SER A 493 29.72 -17.17 -6.11
CA SER A 493 28.50 -17.99 -6.18
C SER A 493 27.18 -17.18 -6.19
N MET A 494 27.25 -15.89 -5.87
CA MET A 494 26.10 -15.00 -5.77
C MET A 494 25.77 -14.26 -7.08
N CYS A 495 26.52 -14.50 -8.16
CA CYS A 495 26.29 -13.86 -9.46
C CYS A 495 26.42 -14.83 -10.62
N ASP A 496 25.71 -14.54 -11.71
CA ASP A 496 25.90 -15.16 -13.01
C ASP A 496 26.09 -14.11 -14.11
N GLY A 497 26.76 -14.47 -15.20
CA GLY A 497 27.14 -13.54 -16.27
C GLY A 497 28.33 -12.64 -15.92
N MET A 498 28.64 -11.73 -16.83
CA MET A 498 29.77 -10.79 -16.75
C MET A 498 29.50 -9.61 -17.68
N LEU A 499 29.95 -8.42 -17.31
CA LEU A 499 29.94 -7.23 -18.16
C LEU A 499 31.36 -7.00 -18.72
N SER A 500 31.52 -7.11 -20.03
CA SER A 500 32.81 -6.96 -20.71
C SER A 500 33.18 -5.49 -20.94
N ASP A 501 32.18 -4.66 -21.29
CA ASP A 501 32.38 -3.24 -21.58
C ASP A 501 31.81 -2.38 -20.43
N ARG A 502 32.69 -1.81 -19.62
CA ARG A 502 32.31 -0.96 -18.48
C ARG A 502 31.94 0.47 -18.88
N SER A 503 32.17 0.86 -20.13
CA SER A 503 31.84 2.22 -20.61
C SER A 503 30.36 2.39 -20.95
N LYS A 504 29.64 1.27 -21.16
CA LYS A 504 28.21 1.29 -21.47
C LYS A 504 27.37 1.64 -20.24
N PRO A 505 26.31 2.44 -20.41
CA PRO A 505 25.29 2.61 -19.39
C PRO A 505 24.67 1.27 -18.97
N LEU A 506 24.15 1.24 -17.74
CA LEU A 506 23.51 0.06 -17.17
C LEU A 506 21.99 0.24 -17.14
N ILE A 507 21.26 -0.70 -17.75
CA ILE A 507 19.87 -0.95 -17.37
C ILE A 507 19.89 -1.76 -16.09
N PHE A 508 19.22 -1.26 -15.06
CA PHE A 508 19.14 -1.89 -13.74
C PHE A 508 17.70 -2.25 -13.40
N SER A 509 17.49 -3.47 -12.90
CA SER A 509 16.21 -3.87 -12.30
C SER A 509 16.46 -4.65 -11.02
N MET A 510 15.69 -4.35 -9.98
CA MET A 510 15.78 -5.02 -8.69
C MET A 510 14.39 -5.33 -8.16
N ALA A 511 14.08 -6.61 -7.98
CA ALA A 511 12.81 -7.05 -7.41
C ALA A 511 12.93 -8.49 -6.86
N ARG A 512 11.88 -8.96 -6.19
CA ARG A 512 11.71 -10.40 -5.97
C ARG A 512 11.58 -11.12 -7.31
N LEU A 513 12.07 -12.35 -7.39
CA LEU A 513 11.98 -13.16 -8.60
C LEU A 513 10.70 -14.01 -8.54
N ASP A 514 9.60 -13.45 -9.02
CA ASP A 514 8.31 -14.14 -9.15
C ASP A 514 7.70 -13.86 -10.54
N ARG A 515 6.64 -14.59 -10.89
CA ARG A 515 6.01 -14.50 -12.21
C ARG A 515 5.46 -13.10 -12.50
N VAL A 516 4.90 -12.45 -11.48
CA VAL A 516 4.25 -11.14 -11.63
C VAL A 516 5.29 -10.05 -11.86
N LYS A 517 6.44 -10.10 -11.15
CA LYS A 517 7.55 -9.14 -11.31
C LYS A 517 8.22 -9.20 -12.68
N ASN A 518 8.12 -10.33 -13.39
CA ASN A 518 8.48 -10.45 -14.81
C ASN A 518 9.92 -10.00 -15.16
N LEU A 519 10.87 -10.23 -14.24
CA LEU A 519 12.29 -9.93 -14.52
C LEU A 519 12.81 -10.75 -15.71
N THR A 520 12.34 -11.98 -15.87
CA THR A 520 12.69 -12.85 -17.01
C THR A 520 12.13 -12.31 -18.33
N GLY A 521 10.97 -11.65 -18.35
CA GLY A 521 10.44 -10.97 -19.53
C GLY A 521 11.29 -9.78 -19.98
N LEU A 522 11.82 -8.98 -19.04
CA LEU A 522 12.79 -7.93 -19.36
C LEU A 522 14.08 -8.50 -19.95
N VAL A 523 14.58 -9.61 -19.41
CA VAL A 523 15.75 -10.30 -19.98
C VAL A 523 15.44 -10.77 -21.39
N GLU A 524 14.30 -11.40 -21.63
CA GLU A 524 13.91 -11.84 -22.97
C GLU A 524 13.78 -10.66 -23.97
N CYS A 525 13.18 -9.55 -23.54
CA CYS A 525 13.09 -8.30 -24.30
C CYS A 525 14.48 -7.78 -24.71
N TYR A 526 15.41 -7.74 -23.74
CA TYR A 526 16.80 -7.34 -24.00
C TYR A 526 17.52 -8.30 -24.94
N CYS A 527 17.33 -9.62 -24.77
CA CYS A 527 17.94 -10.65 -25.60
C CYS A 527 17.56 -10.52 -27.08
N LYS A 528 16.29 -10.22 -27.36
CA LYS A 528 15.73 -10.14 -28.72
C LYS A 528 16.17 -8.88 -29.48
N SER A 529 16.61 -7.85 -28.78
CA SER A 529 17.01 -6.58 -29.38
C SER A 529 18.53 -6.44 -29.47
N SER A 530 19.10 -6.71 -30.65
CA SER A 530 20.53 -6.49 -30.91
C SER A 530 20.93 -5.03 -30.68
N ARG A 531 20.07 -4.09 -31.10
CA ARG A 531 20.31 -2.65 -30.94
C ARG A 531 20.39 -2.24 -29.46
N LEU A 532 19.52 -2.78 -28.61
CA LEU A 532 19.57 -2.48 -27.18
C LEU A 532 20.85 -3.05 -26.54
N ARG A 533 21.27 -4.27 -26.92
CA ARG A 533 22.52 -4.89 -26.47
C ARG A 533 23.78 -4.11 -26.88
N GLU A 534 23.75 -3.47 -28.05
CA GLU A 534 24.83 -2.59 -28.50
C GLU A 534 24.96 -1.36 -27.60
N LEU A 535 23.84 -0.73 -27.24
CA LEU A 535 23.81 0.53 -26.51
C LEU A 535 24.15 0.39 -25.01
N VAL A 536 23.64 -0.65 -24.35
CA VAL A 536 23.67 -0.75 -22.88
C VAL A 536 23.90 -2.18 -22.38
N ASN A 537 24.38 -2.31 -21.15
CA ASN A 537 24.44 -3.58 -20.43
C ASN A 537 23.18 -3.77 -19.57
N LEU A 538 22.83 -5.03 -19.28
CA LEU A 538 21.69 -5.36 -18.42
C LEU A 538 22.14 -5.97 -17.08
N VAL A 539 21.66 -5.38 -15.97
CA VAL A 539 21.89 -5.84 -14.60
C VAL A 539 20.55 -6.17 -13.94
N ILE A 540 20.38 -7.42 -13.52
CA ILE A 540 19.20 -7.90 -12.80
C ILE A 540 19.60 -8.30 -11.38
N VAL A 541 18.94 -7.75 -10.37
CA VAL A 541 19.06 -8.18 -8.98
C VAL A 541 17.75 -8.85 -8.56
N GLY A 542 17.79 -10.14 -8.26
CA GLY A 542 16.58 -10.83 -7.81
C GLY A 542 16.75 -12.34 -7.69
N GLY A 543 16.13 -12.89 -6.65
CA GLY A 543 16.10 -14.32 -6.36
C GLY A 543 17.44 -14.98 -6.11
N TYR A 544 17.43 -16.31 -5.94
CA TYR A 544 18.64 -17.15 -5.88
C TYR A 544 19.16 -17.49 -7.28
N ILE A 545 20.49 -17.69 -7.42
CA ILE A 545 21.06 -18.18 -8.67
C ILE A 545 20.82 -19.69 -8.85
N ASP A 546 20.98 -20.49 -7.79
CA ASP A 546 20.71 -21.94 -7.80
C ASP A 546 19.29 -22.22 -7.29
N VAL A 547 18.52 -22.94 -8.12
CA VAL A 547 17.15 -23.38 -7.84
C VAL A 547 17.04 -24.16 -6.52
N LYS A 548 18.08 -24.90 -6.12
CA LYS A 548 18.11 -25.72 -4.89
C LYS A 548 18.03 -24.89 -3.61
N ASN A 549 18.36 -23.61 -3.68
CA ASN A 549 18.33 -22.71 -2.54
C ASN A 549 16.94 -22.09 -2.32
N SER A 550 16.05 -22.14 -3.32
CA SER A 550 14.68 -21.67 -3.19
C SER A 550 13.76 -22.77 -2.68
N ARG A 551 12.75 -22.36 -1.90
CA ARG A 551 11.61 -23.19 -1.51
C ARG A 551 10.29 -22.67 -2.06
N ASP A 552 10.33 -21.54 -2.77
CA ASP A 552 9.15 -20.91 -3.37
C ASP A 552 8.94 -21.46 -4.79
N ARG A 553 7.69 -21.84 -5.09
CA ARG A 553 7.37 -22.51 -6.36
C ARG A 553 7.52 -21.59 -7.57
N GLU A 554 7.24 -20.29 -7.42
CA GLU A 554 7.35 -19.34 -8.52
C GLU A 554 8.80 -18.94 -8.77
N GLU A 555 9.54 -18.66 -7.70
CA GLU A 555 10.97 -18.36 -7.79
C GLU A 555 11.74 -19.50 -8.45
N MET A 556 11.49 -20.75 -8.05
CA MET A 556 12.12 -21.91 -8.68
C MET A 556 11.87 -21.99 -10.19
N ALA A 557 10.63 -21.68 -10.63
CA ALA A 557 10.27 -21.68 -12.04
C ALA A 557 10.95 -20.54 -12.81
N GLU A 558 10.99 -19.34 -12.24
CA GLU A 558 11.64 -18.18 -12.84
C GLU A 558 13.17 -18.31 -12.88
N ILE A 559 13.81 -18.94 -11.90
CA ILE A 559 15.23 -19.32 -11.93
C ILE A 559 15.51 -20.21 -13.16
N GLY A 560 14.68 -21.23 -13.38
CA GLY A 560 14.82 -22.13 -14.53
C GLY A 560 14.71 -21.39 -15.86
N LYS A 561 13.77 -20.44 -15.98
CA LYS A 561 13.61 -19.58 -17.16
C LYS A 561 14.82 -18.66 -17.37
N MET A 562 15.34 -18.05 -16.30
CA MET A 562 16.51 -17.18 -16.36
C MET A 562 17.72 -17.92 -16.94
N HIS A 563 18.03 -19.10 -16.41
CA HIS A 563 19.11 -19.96 -16.92
C HIS A 563 18.90 -20.36 -18.38
N ALA A 564 17.66 -20.68 -18.77
CA ALA A 564 17.33 -21.02 -20.15
C ALA A 564 17.57 -19.85 -21.12
N LEU A 565 17.21 -18.62 -20.72
CA LEU A 565 17.43 -17.40 -21.51
C LEU A 565 18.93 -17.11 -21.66
N ILE A 566 19.69 -17.15 -20.57
CA ILE A 566 21.16 -16.94 -20.58
C ILE A 566 21.82 -17.91 -21.56
N LYS A 567 21.46 -19.20 -21.49
CA LYS A 567 22.02 -20.25 -22.35
C LYS A 567 21.59 -20.09 -23.82
N ARG A 568 20.34 -19.71 -24.07
CA ARG A 568 19.77 -19.62 -25.42
C ARG A 568 20.32 -18.45 -26.23
N TYR A 569 20.53 -17.30 -25.59
CA TYR A 569 20.88 -16.04 -26.28
C TYR A 569 22.34 -15.60 -26.12
N ASP A 570 23.16 -16.44 -25.48
CA ASP A 570 24.58 -16.22 -25.23
C ASP A 570 24.88 -14.81 -24.72
N LEU A 571 24.47 -14.55 -23.48
CA LEU A 571 24.54 -13.22 -22.86
C LEU A 571 25.92 -12.87 -22.27
N HIS A 572 26.95 -13.64 -22.61
CA HIS A 572 28.29 -13.43 -22.10
C HIS A 572 28.82 -12.05 -22.48
N GLY A 573 29.11 -11.23 -21.46
CA GLY A 573 29.73 -9.92 -21.63
C GLY A 573 28.76 -8.73 -21.66
N GLN A 574 27.43 -8.94 -21.69
CA GLN A 574 26.45 -7.85 -21.69
C GLN A 574 25.39 -7.96 -20.58
N PHE A 575 25.40 -9.07 -19.84
CA PHE A 575 24.39 -9.37 -18.83
C PHE A 575 25.03 -9.76 -17.49
N ARG A 576 24.41 -9.29 -16.41
CA ARG A 576 24.79 -9.62 -15.04
C ARG A 576 23.55 -9.92 -14.21
N TRP A 577 23.44 -11.15 -13.72
CA TRP A 577 22.43 -11.54 -12.74
C TRP A 577 23.06 -11.62 -11.35
N ILE A 578 22.47 -10.92 -10.40
CA ILE A 578 22.94 -10.80 -9.03
C ILE A 578 21.86 -11.34 -8.11
N GLN A 579 22.26 -12.16 -7.15
CA GLN A 579 21.36 -12.66 -6.11
C GLN A 579 20.75 -11.52 -5.30
N ALA A 580 19.53 -11.72 -4.76
CA ALA A 580 18.82 -10.74 -3.95
C ALA A 580 19.71 -10.01 -2.90
N GLN A 581 19.62 -8.68 -2.87
CA GLN A 581 20.46 -7.84 -2.02
C GLN A 581 19.72 -7.40 -0.74
N MET A 582 20.24 -7.78 0.42
CA MET A 582 19.56 -7.60 1.71
C MET A 582 19.94 -6.33 2.47
N ASN A 583 20.97 -5.60 2.02
CA ASN A 583 21.51 -4.44 2.72
C ASN A 583 21.01 -3.14 2.05
N ARG A 584 20.03 -2.48 2.67
CA ARG A 584 19.42 -1.24 2.14
C ARG A 584 20.43 -0.11 1.92
N ALA A 585 21.41 0.06 2.80
CA ALA A 585 22.43 1.12 2.64
C ALA A 585 23.30 0.89 1.39
N ARG A 586 23.73 -0.36 1.16
CA ARG A 586 24.42 -0.73 -0.09
C ARG A 586 23.51 -0.62 -1.30
N ASN A 587 22.22 -0.97 -1.18
CA ASN A 587 21.26 -0.85 -2.27
C ASN A 587 21.05 0.62 -2.69
N GLY A 588 20.93 1.54 -1.72
CA GLY A 588 20.87 2.98 -2.00
C GLY A 588 22.11 3.48 -2.75
N GLU A 589 23.30 3.02 -2.34
CA GLU A 589 24.54 3.37 -3.07
C GLU A 589 24.62 2.70 -4.44
N LEU A 590 24.10 1.49 -4.60
CA LEU A 590 24.00 0.81 -5.89
C LEU A 590 23.15 1.62 -6.86
N TYR A 591 21.94 2.08 -6.48
CA TYR A 591 21.12 2.96 -7.31
C TYR A 591 21.88 4.21 -7.78
N ARG A 592 22.59 4.88 -6.86
CA ARG A 592 23.41 6.06 -7.18
C ARG A 592 24.62 5.73 -8.07
N TYR A 593 25.23 4.55 -7.90
CA TYR A 593 26.32 4.07 -8.74
C TYR A 593 25.82 3.81 -10.17
N ILE A 594 24.63 3.22 -10.34
CA ILE A 594 24.00 3.09 -11.67
C ILE A 594 23.75 4.46 -12.29
N ALA A 595 23.29 5.45 -11.51
CA ALA A 595 23.09 6.81 -11.98
C ALA A 595 24.40 7.48 -12.45
N ASP A 596 25.53 7.22 -11.79
CA ASP A 596 26.85 7.70 -12.25
C ASP A 596 27.21 7.14 -13.65
N THR A 597 26.74 5.93 -14.01
CA THR A 597 26.91 5.34 -15.35
C THR A 597 25.96 5.89 -16.42
N LYS A 598 25.13 6.90 -16.09
CA LYS A 598 24.04 7.38 -16.94
C LYS A 598 23.08 6.27 -17.38
N GLY A 599 22.87 5.30 -16.48
CA GLY A 599 21.97 4.17 -16.65
C GLY A 599 20.49 4.53 -16.48
N ALA A 600 19.63 3.50 -16.42
CA ALA A 600 18.21 3.67 -16.15
C ALA A 600 17.68 2.50 -15.30
N PHE A 601 16.64 2.76 -14.49
CA PHE A 601 15.90 1.72 -13.79
C PHE A 601 14.75 1.21 -14.65
N VAL A 602 14.53 -0.11 -14.68
CA VAL A 602 13.38 -0.70 -15.38
C VAL A 602 12.62 -1.60 -14.43
N GLN A 603 11.32 -1.34 -14.30
CA GLN A 603 10.35 -2.14 -13.57
C GLN A 603 9.40 -2.77 -14.61
N PRO A 604 9.49 -4.09 -14.88
CA PRO A 604 8.78 -4.73 -15.99
C PRO A 604 7.58 -5.59 -15.55
N ALA A 605 7.06 -5.42 -14.33
CA ALA A 605 6.01 -6.33 -13.83
C ALA A 605 4.74 -6.27 -14.68
N PHE A 606 4.10 -7.42 -14.86
CA PHE A 606 2.75 -7.48 -15.43
C PHE A 606 1.76 -6.66 -14.60
N TYR A 607 2.00 -6.58 -13.30
CA TYR A 607 1.20 -5.81 -12.36
C TYR A 607 2.06 -5.36 -11.18
N GLU A 608 1.96 -4.09 -10.78
CA GLU A 608 2.69 -3.54 -9.65
C GLU A 608 1.76 -2.70 -8.76
N ALA A 609 1.43 -3.23 -7.57
CA ALA A 609 0.47 -2.61 -6.65
C ALA A 609 0.81 -1.15 -6.30
N PHE A 610 2.11 -0.86 -6.15
CA PHE A 610 2.61 0.51 -5.96
C PHE A 610 3.97 0.67 -6.64
N GLY A 611 4.97 -0.08 -6.17
CA GLY A 611 6.32 -0.07 -6.73
C GLY A 611 7.30 0.81 -5.94
N LEU A 612 7.59 0.46 -4.68
CA LEU A 612 8.58 1.18 -3.88
C LEU A 612 9.94 1.31 -4.57
N THR A 613 10.35 0.33 -5.37
CA THR A 613 11.62 0.39 -6.13
C THR A 613 11.64 1.49 -7.19
N VAL A 614 10.46 1.90 -7.70
CA VAL A 614 10.31 3.06 -8.59
C VAL A 614 10.56 4.34 -7.79
N VAL A 615 9.96 4.46 -6.61
CA VAL A 615 10.20 5.59 -5.69
C VAL A 615 11.68 5.64 -5.30
N GLU A 616 12.29 4.53 -4.89
CA GLU A 616 13.72 4.45 -4.53
C GLU A 616 14.64 4.89 -5.68
N ALA A 617 14.38 4.42 -6.91
CA ALA A 617 15.16 4.81 -8.08
C ALA A 617 15.04 6.31 -8.39
N MET A 618 13.81 6.83 -8.41
CA MET A 618 13.54 8.25 -8.66
C MET A 618 14.14 9.15 -7.58
N THR A 619 14.06 8.77 -6.29
CA THR A 619 14.69 9.49 -5.17
C THR A 619 16.22 9.55 -5.31
N CYS A 620 16.83 8.54 -5.93
CA CYS A 620 18.25 8.55 -6.24
C CYS A 620 18.63 9.35 -7.50
N GLY A 621 17.65 9.89 -8.24
CA GLY A 621 17.86 10.58 -9.51
C GLY A 621 18.15 9.63 -10.67
N LEU A 622 17.65 8.40 -10.62
CA LEU A 622 17.82 7.43 -11.70
C LEU A 622 16.57 7.45 -12.62
N PRO A 623 16.71 7.84 -13.91
CA PRO A 623 15.61 7.78 -14.87
C PRO A 623 14.96 6.40 -14.88
N THR A 624 13.62 6.38 -14.78
CA THR A 624 12.88 5.16 -14.51
C THR A 624 11.86 4.86 -15.60
N PHE A 625 11.83 3.60 -16.03
CA PHE A 625 10.82 3.00 -16.89
C PHE A 625 10.02 2.02 -16.03
N ALA A 626 8.71 2.24 -15.88
CA ALA A 626 7.88 1.36 -15.07
C ALA A 626 6.63 0.92 -15.82
N THR A 627 6.06 -0.21 -15.39
CA THR A 627 4.85 -0.75 -15.99
C THR A 627 3.72 0.28 -16.02
N SER A 628 2.98 0.34 -17.12
CA SER A 628 1.75 1.13 -17.25
C SER A 628 0.55 0.50 -16.54
N HIS A 629 0.72 -0.72 -16.00
CA HIS A 629 -0.33 -1.45 -15.31
C HIS A 629 -0.21 -1.23 -13.80
N ASP A 630 -1.17 -0.48 -13.25
CA ASP A 630 -1.39 -0.26 -11.82
C ASP A 630 -0.51 0.83 -11.17
N GLY A 631 -0.15 0.72 -9.89
CA GLY A 631 0.27 1.84 -9.04
C GLY A 631 1.47 2.63 -9.56
N SER A 632 2.38 1.98 -10.30
CA SER A 632 3.53 2.66 -10.91
C SER A 632 3.13 3.69 -11.99
N ALA A 633 1.97 3.52 -12.62
CA ALA A 633 1.44 4.45 -13.62
C ALA A 633 0.97 5.79 -13.02
N GLU A 634 0.70 5.84 -11.72
CA GLU A 634 0.38 7.07 -11.00
C GLU A 634 1.63 7.77 -10.44
N ILE A 635 2.70 7.00 -10.18
CA ILE A 635 3.97 7.55 -9.69
C ILE A 635 4.63 8.39 -10.79
N ILE A 636 4.70 7.86 -12.01
CA ILE A 636 5.40 8.47 -13.15
C ILE A 636 4.47 9.35 -13.99
N GLU A 637 4.98 10.49 -14.43
CA GLU A 637 4.40 11.29 -15.50
C GLU A 637 5.21 11.05 -16.77
N HIS A 638 4.62 10.32 -17.71
CA HIS A 638 5.30 9.82 -18.91
C HIS A 638 5.98 10.96 -19.70
N GLY A 639 7.29 10.80 -19.93
CA GLY A 639 8.13 11.76 -20.65
C GLY A 639 8.58 12.97 -19.82
N ILE A 640 8.14 13.09 -18.57
CA ILE A 640 8.49 14.21 -17.67
C ILE A 640 9.33 13.69 -16.50
N SER A 641 8.80 12.77 -15.69
CA SER A 641 9.48 12.22 -14.50
C SER A 641 9.96 10.78 -14.68
N GLY A 642 9.71 10.20 -15.85
CA GLY A 642 10.06 8.83 -16.21
C GLY A 642 9.24 8.37 -17.42
N PHE A 643 9.19 7.07 -17.67
CA PHE A 643 8.45 6.49 -18.79
C PHE A 643 7.58 5.31 -18.35
N HIS A 644 6.42 5.20 -19.01
CA HIS A 644 5.56 4.03 -18.92
C HIS A 644 5.93 3.02 -19.99
N VAL A 645 5.98 1.74 -19.61
CA VAL A 645 6.22 0.61 -20.50
C VAL A 645 5.14 -0.44 -20.35
N ASP A 646 4.74 -1.09 -21.45
CA ASP A 646 3.76 -2.17 -21.40
C ASP A 646 4.45 -3.55 -21.49
N PRO A 647 4.49 -4.35 -20.41
CA PRO A 647 5.14 -5.65 -20.37
C PRO A 647 4.52 -6.69 -21.33
N TYR A 648 3.30 -6.47 -21.81
CA TYR A 648 2.66 -7.34 -22.81
C TYR A 648 3.14 -7.04 -24.25
N HIS A 649 3.84 -5.92 -24.45
CA HIS A 649 4.36 -5.48 -25.75
C HIS A 649 5.89 -5.29 -25.68
N PRO A 650 6.69 -6.36 -25.50
CA PRO A 650 8.14 -6.27 -25.27
C PRO A 650 8.90 -5.51 -26.37
N ASP A 651 8.44 -5.59 -27.63
CA ASP A 651 9.07 -4.85 -28.73
C ASP A 651 8.92 -3.32 -28.56
N GLN A 652 7.81 -2.85 -28.00
CA GLN A 652 7.59 -1.44 -27.68
C GLN A 652 8.44 -1.01 -26.48
N VAL A 653 8.60 -1.88 -25.48
CA VAL A 653 9.50 -1.65 -24.34
C VAL A 653 10.93 -1.47 -24.83
N ALA A 654 11.42 -2.38 -25.69
CA ALA A 654 12.74 -2.27 -26.30
C ALA A 654 12.90 -0.97 -27.11
N ALA A 655 11.90 -0.62 -27.93
CA ALA A 655 11.93 0.60 -28.73
C ALA A 655 12.00 1.87 -27.86
N SER A 656 11.25 1.91 -26.74
CA SER A 656 11.28 3.02 -25.78
C SER A 656 12.66 3.18 -25.14
N LEU A 657 13.26 2.07 -24.67
CA LEU A 657 14.60 2.07 -24.09
C LEU A 657 15.67 2.50 -25.10
N ILE A 658 15.61 1.98 -26.34
CA ILE A 658 16.52 2.39 -27.43
C ILE A 658 16.39 3.89 -27.68
N GLY A 659 15.16 4.39 -27.87
CA GLY A 659 14.91 5.80 -28.14
C GLY A 659 15.45 6.72 -27.06
N PHE A 660 15.33 6.33 -25.79
CA PHE A 660 15.91 7.06 -24.67
C PHE A 660 17.44 7.11 -24.73
N PHE A 661 18.11 5.95 -24.79
CA PHE A 661 19.58 5.91 -24.78
C PHE A 661 20.20 6.55 -26.03
N GLU A 662 19.57 6.41 -27.21
CA GLU A 662 20.02 7.09 -28.42
C GLU A 662 19.85 8.62 -28.33
N ARG A 663 18.79 9.09 -27.68
CA ARG A 663 18.61 10.52 -27.43
C ARG A 663 19.65 11.02 -26.43
N CYS A 664 19.92 10.30 -25.34
CA CYS A 664 20.97 10.64 -24.38
C CYS A 664 22.37 10.66 -25.01
N GLN A 665 22.66 9.81 -26.00
CA GLN A 665 23.93 9.86 -26.74
C GLN A 665 24.07 11.13 -27.61
N LYS A 666 22.95 11.62 -28.18
CA LYS A 666 22.92 12.84 -28.99
C LYS A 666 22.90 14.11 -28.13
N ASP A 667 22.19 14.05 -27.01
CA ASP A 667 21.99 15.13 -26.06
C ASP A 667 22.07 14.58 -24.62
N PRO A 668 23.26 14.63 -23.99
CA PRO A 668 23.44 14.15 -22.62
C PRO A 668 22.56 14.85 -21.59
N SER A 669 22.16 16.10 -21.84
CA SER A 669 21.32 16.87 -20.91
C SER A 669 19.92 16.28 -20.76
N TYR A 670 19.46 15.52 -21.75
CA TYR A 670 18.17 14.84 -21.69
C TYR A 670 18.09 13.81 -20.56
N TRP A 671 19.20 13.16 -20.22
CA TRP A 671 19.23 12.24 -19.07
C TRP A 671 19.01 13.01 -17.76
N ASP A 672 19.67 14.16 -17.63
CA ASP A 672 19.59 15.00 -16.44
C ASP A 672 18.18 15.62 -16.30
N GLU A 673 17.54 16.01 -17.41
CA GLU A 673 16.13 16.49 -17.43
C GLU A 673 15.16 15.46 -16.82
N ILE A 674 15.23 14.20 -17.25
CA ILE A 674 14.37 13.14 -16.71
C ILE A 674 14.72 12.81 -15.26
N SER A 675 16.01 12.83 -14.88
CA SER A 675 16.45 12.65 -13.50
C SER A 675 15.88 13.74 -12.58
N GLU A 676 15.99 15.01 -12.97
CA GLU A 676 15.45 16.15 -12.21
C GLU A 676 13.91 16.10 -12.13
N GLY A 677 13.24 15.73 -13.23
CA GLY A 677 11.81 15.49 -13.26
C GLY A 677 11.37 14.40 -12.27
N GLY A 678 12.13 13.31 -12.19
CA GLY A 678 11.94 12.24 -11.21
C GLY A 678 12.08 12.70 -9.77
N LEU A 679 13.15 13.44 -9.46
CA LEU A 679 13.39 14.00 -8.12
C LEU A 679 12.28 14.97 -7.69
N LYS A 680 11.90 15.89 -8.58
CA LYS A 680 10.81 16.84 -8.32
C LYS A 680 9.50 16.13 -8.04
N ARG A 681 9.18 15.09 -8.82
CA ARG A 681 7.98 14.27 -8.63
C ARG A 681 7.92 13.63 -7.25
N ILE A 682 9.04 13.07 -6.77
CA ILE A 682 9.11 12.48 -5.43
C ILE A 682 8.84 13.54 -4.36
N TYR A 683 9.58 14.66 -4.36
CA TYR A 683 9.43 15.69 -3.32
C TYR A 683 8.02 16.30 -3.25
N GLU A 684 7.27 16.32 -4.36
CA GLU A 684 5.91 16.84 -4.38
C GLU A 684 4.85 15.85 -3.86
N ARG A 685 5.12 14.54 -3.87
CA ARG A 685 4.07 13.52 -3.73
C ARG A 685 4.36 12.36 -2.78
N PHE A 686 5.62 11.95 -2.60
CA PHE A 686 5.98 10.65 -2.01
C PHE A 686 6.99 10.77 -0.87
#